data_AF-E9AS14-F1
#
_entry.id   AF-E9AS14-F1
#
_cell.length_a   1.000
_cell.length_b   1.000
_cell.length_c   1.000
_cell.angle_alpha   90.00
_cell.angle_beta   90.00
_cell.angle_gamma   90.00
#
_symmetry.space_group_name_H-M   'P 1'
#
loop_
_entity.id
_entity.type
_entity.pdbx_description
1 polymer ?
#
loop_
_entity_poly.entity_id
_entity_poly.type
_entity_poly.pdbx_seq_one_letter_code
_entity_poly.pdbx_strand_id
1 'polypeptide(L)'
;MQIEVKLSLEDAEGYQRTLNTLANHHLKDECYYDLFFDFPYPALQERSSVLRLRVPCDPASVYTRSAASAPSASAGGNDNYDPEAEYEALLRACRGEAPPGIGAATGSSASSCMHAAGALPNAGGGGGSDHGLPLPIFIPGAVGKLILKQKNMVEHGHQMSFVVEDAQVPTAVVEALVRLVPESLFTTGVVPASAATDGSASNVFAVLSAYAQQRPYRDDGAGESAIVRILSQLSAIARVYAPSSDAGASAADPDSSDAHFTQVRFAAMGTHTAYTQQQLATSQRSLSKEGGKLEDGGGAGAVAVVPQLEAVAGFMTLRKVFAYAPLIALQQGLVTLLELTESEREFREGLRVRVDASYLLPGLTIYELEVPKCGVAVDDVATEVSNFLRQLAVSFHMGSESKFARYAQYLAATREAEQDANDVKLRLTNVNGYEEVRRNLQQLLLPTSSATAQSSQDRRHLSNTEVNPVEGEDARGDDTWWHTNPNGYLEETNEDFFFDSPEQTLRRGKSFLRLRKRLHSNKYLLALKAHQVFSGGQQNSLSSKVDVSEVVARALIDNPTQFLHEYAEHFAVVKTVWKEFGVRELCRTATFTTERLTVLWWAAQVQQSTLQRSWPAGAASAIAQQSQPIYTSTSYYLSQQQQRGYGVANKLPPVPPLIIHLDRTLYKLPADAQAPRIPFTQCRSWSDRQCETYEIEVTNIVAPTEPKDVVAELTTVLNGLGVEWTVGVRSKLEQYFSLMDM
;
A
#
# COMPACT_ATOMS: atom_id res chain seq x y z
N MET A 1 3.72 -21.52 26.56
CA MET A 1 4.00 -20.21 25.96
C MET A 1 5.45 -20.21 25.52
N GLN A 2 5.77 -19.70 24.33
CA GLN A 2 7.14 -19.52 23.85
C GLN A 2 7.48 -18.04 23.91
N ILE A 3 8.70 -17.74 24.35
CA ILE A 3 9.29 -16.40 24.37
C ILE A 3 10.51 -16.43 23.46
N GLU A 4 10.64 -15.44 22.59
CA GLU A 4 11.74 -15.29 21.64
C GLU A 4 12.27 -13.86 21.73
N VAL A 5 13.59 -13.67 21.67
CA VAL A 5 14.18 -12.34 21.48
C VAL A 5 14.23 -12.05 20.00
N LYS A 6 13.85 -10.83 19.62
CA LYS A 6 13.74 -10.40 18.24
C LYS A 6 14.29 -8.99 18.06
N LEU A 7 15.26 -8.86 17.16
CA LEU A 7 15.84 -7.58 16.74
C LEU A 7 15.78 -7.47 15.23
N SER A 8 15.51 -6.28 14.71
CA SER A 8 15.57 -5.98 13.28
C SER A 8 16.85 -5.21 12.99
N LEU A 9 17.62 -5.70 12.02
CA LEU A 9 18.85 -5.06 11.56
C LEU A 9 18.47 -4.02 10.50
N GLU A 10 19.09 -2.85 10.52
CA GLU A 10 18.67 -1.73 9.66
C GLU A 10 19.07 -1.90 8.20
N ASP A 11 20.16 -2.60 7.92
CA ASP A 11 20.71 -2.71 6.57
C ASP A 11 21.40 -4.06 6.26
N ALA A 12 21.69 -4.27 4.98
CA ALA A 12 22.32 -5.48 4.46
C ALA A 12 23.79 -5.64 4.90
N GLU A 13 24.50 -4.53 5.15
CA GLU A 13 25.89 -4.55 5.59
C GLU A 13 25.99 -5.04 7.04
N GLY A 14 25.10 -4.57 7.91
CA GLY A 14 24.93 -5.02 9.28
C GLY A 14 24.55 -6.49 9.35
N TYR A 15 23.64 -6.93 8.47
CA TYR A 15 23.35 -8.35 8.28
C TYR A 15 24.62 -9.14 7.91
N GLN A 16 25.39 -8.70 6.90
CA GLN A 16 26.58 -9.43 6.46
C GLN A 16 27.69 -9.45 7.51
N ARG A 17 27.92 -8.36 8.25
CA ARG A 17 28.87 -8.31 9.38
C ARG A 17 28.48 -9.29 10.48
N THR A 18 27.19 -9.37 10.78
CA THR A 18 26.64 -10.33 11.75
C THR A 18 26.91 -11.77 11.28
N LEU A 19 26.60 -12.08 10.01
CA LEU A 19 26.86 -13.41 9.46
C LEU A 19 28.35 -13.79 9.49
N ASN A 20 29.23 -12.87 9.09
CA ASN A 20 30.68 -13.12 9.04
C ASN A 20 31.24 -13.39 10.44
N THR A 21 30.75 -12.67 11.45
CA THR A 21 31.19 -12.86 12.85
C THR A 21 30.71 -14.20 13.40
N LEU A 22 29.48 -14.61 13.07
CA LEU A 22 28.90 -15.86 13.55
C LEU A 22 29.34 -17.09 12.73
N ALA A 23 30.13 -16.93 11.65
CA ALA A 23 30.45 -17.99 10.71
C ALA A 23 31.05 -19.25 11.36
N ASN A 24 31.91 -19.09 12.38
CA ASN A 24 32.50 -20.22 13.11
C ASN A 24 31.50 -21.02 13.97
N HIS A 25 30.29 -20.50 14.17
CA HIS A 25 29.20 -21.13 14.93
C HIS A 25 28.06 -21.57 14.02
N HIS A 26 28.26 -21.55 12.71
CA HIS A 26 27.24 -21.95 11.75
C HIS A 26 26.85 -23.41 11.92
N LEU A 27 25.56 -23.68 11.95
CA LEU A 27 25.01 -25.03 12.06
C LEU A 27 24.38 -25.47 10.76
N LYS A 28 23.56 -24.61 10.15
CA LYS A 28 22.85 -24.90 8.89
C LYS A 28 22.23 -23.65 8.29
N ASP A 29 21.99 -23.73 6.98
CA ASP A 29 21.15 -22.79 6.24
C ASP A 29 19.75 -23.41 6.02
N GLU A 30 18.73 -22.59 6.12
CA GLU A 30 17.33 -22.92 5.85
C GLU A 30 16.81 -21.93 4.80
N CYS A 31 16.18 -22.43 3.74
CA CYS A 31 15.48 -21.62 2.74
C CYS A 31 14.04 -22.12 2.65
N TYR A 32 13.09 -21.22 2.87
CA TYR A 32 11.67 -21.58 2.85
C TYR A 32 10.79 -20.42 2.40
N TYR A 33 9.63 -20.79 1.87
CA TYR A 33 8.51 -19.89 1.63
C TYR A 33 7.51 -20.05 2.78
N ASP A 34 7.20 -18.95 3.45
CA ASP A 34 6.16 -18.89 4.47
C ASP A 34 4.84 -18.47 3.80
N LEU A 35 3.86 -19.37 3.74
CA LEU A 35 2.49 -19.13 3.29
C LEU A 35 1.58 -18.91 4.50
N PHE A 36 0.75 -17.88 4.45
CA PHE A 36 -0.16 -17.51 5.52
C PHE A 36 -1.60 -17.64 5.09
N PHE A 37 -2.43 -18.13 6.00
CA PHE A 37 -3.85 -18.33 5.77
C PHE A 37 -4.67 -17.60 6.82
N ASP A 38 -5.77 -17.02 6.41
CA ASP A 38 -6.76 -16.41 7.30
C ASP A 38 -8.19 -16.69 6.77
N PHE A 39 -9.18 -16.34 7.57
CA PHE A 39 -10.57 -16.30 7.15
C PHE A 39 -10.81 -15.06 6.28
N PRO A 40 -11.85 -15.06 5.42
CA PRO A 40 -12.24 -13.88 4.64
C PRO A 40 -12.51 -12.60 5.47
N TYR A 41 -12.76 -12.75 6.78
CA TYR A 41 -13.06 -11.68 7.74
C TYR A 41 -11.90 -11.43 8.73
N PRO A 42 -10.64 -11.33 8.24
CA PRO A 42 -9.35 -11.42 8.96
C PRO A 42 -9.32 -11.85 10.44
N ALA A 43 -10.03 -12.91 10.82
CA ALA A 43 -10.26 -13.23 12.22
C ALA A 43 -9.02 -13.70 12.97
N LEU A 44 -8.03 -14.31 12.28
CA LEU A 44 -6.75 -14.64 12.91
C LEU A 44 -5.96 -13.37 13.16
N GLN A 45 -5.83 -12.50 12.16
CA GLN A 45 -5.12 -11.23 12.27
C GLN A 45 -5.68 -10.35 13.41
N GLU A 46 -6.99 -10.15 13.49
CA GLU A 46 -7.66 -9.38 14.57
C GLU A 46 -7.32 -9.92 15.97
N ARG A 47 -7.09 -11.23 16.09
CA ARG A 47 -6.75 -11.91 17.34
C ARG A 47 -5.25 -12.07 17.55
N SER A 48 -4.43 -11.32 16.81
CA SER A 48 -2.97 -11.45 16.82
C SER A 48 -2.54 -12.92 16.66
N SER A 49 -3.24 -13.66 15.82
CA SER A 49 -3.02 -15.09 15.56
C SER A 49 -2.65 -15.28 14.10
N VAL A 50 -1.88 -16.33 13.81
CA VAL A 50 -1.34 -16.57 12.47
C VAL A 50 -1.29 -18.07 12.21
N LEU A 51 -1.95 -18.51 11.14
CA LEU A 51 -1.78 -19.84 10.57
C LEU A 51 -0.77 -19.76 9.43
N ARG A 52 0.32 -20.52 9.54
CA ARG A 52 1.43 -20.48 8.59
C ARG A 52 1.84 -21.88 8.16
N LEU A 53 1.91 -22.10 6.85
CA LEU A 53 2.61 -23.23 6.25
C LEU A 53 3.99 -22.78 5.79
N ARG A 54 5.03 -23.40 6.34
CA ARG A 54 6.41 -23.21 5.90
C ARG A 54 6.80 -24.33 4.97
N VAL A 55 7.19 -23.98 3.75
CA VAL A 55 7.56 -24.93 2.70
C VAL A 55 9.04 -24.73 2.33
N PRO A 56 9.89 -25.77 2.41
CA PRO A 56 11.28 -25.69 1.94
C PRO A 56 11.35 -25.33 0.45
N CYS A 57 12.23 -24.41 0.10
CA CYS A 57 12.47 -24.00 -1.29
C CYS A 57 13.97 -23.95 -1.60
N ASP A 58 14.31 -24.04 -2.88
CA ASP A 58 15.69 -23.97 -3.36
C ASP A 58 16.20 -22.51 -3.27
N PRO A 59 17.31 -22.24 -2.53
CA PRO A 59 17.89 -20.91 -2.47
C PRO A 59 18.40 -20.40 -3.81
N ALA A 60 18.62 -21.27 -4.81
CA ALA A 60 19.00 -20.87 -6.17
C ALA A 60 18.01 -19.88 -6.78
N SER A 61 16.72 -19.96 -6.42
CA SER A 61 15.68 -19.00 -6.84
C SER A 61 16.02 -17.54 -6.48
N VAL A 62 16.75 -17.32 -5.40
CA VAL A 62 17.19 -15.97 -4.96
C VAL A 62 18.41 -15.52 -5.76
N TYR A 63 19.36 -16.43 -5.98
CA TYR A 63 20.67 -16.12 -6.57
C TYR A 63 20.65 -16.01 -8.09
N THR A 64 19.79 -16.76 -8.78
CA THR A 64 19.63 -16.67 -10.25
C THR A 64 19.31 -15.26 -10.71
N ARG A 65 18.68 -14.45 -9.85
CA ARG A 65 18.41 -13.04 -10.15
C ARG A 65 19.55 -12.09 -9.82
N SER A 66 20.25 -12.32 -8.71
CA SER A 66 21.38 -11.47 -8.31
C SER A 66 22.53 -11.52 -9.31
N ALA A 67 22.70 -12.65 -10.01
CA ALA A 67 23.72 -12.81 -11.05
C ALA A 67 23.29 -12.19 -12.40
N ALA A 68 21.99 -12.15 -12.71
CA ALA A 68 21.48 -11.57 -13.95
C ALA A 68 21.42 -10.03 -13.92
N SER A 69 21.53 -9.42 -12.74
CA SER A 69 21.41 -7.96 -12.51
C SER A 69 22.73 -7.26 -12.23
N ALA A 70 23.87 -7.97 -12.20
CA ALA A 70 25.17 -7.33 -12.14
C ALA A 70 25.62 -6.98 -13.57
N PRO A 71 25.64 -5.69 -13.98
CA PRO A 71 26.28 -5.33 -15.23
C PRO A 71 27.74 -5.75 -15.11
N SER A 72 28.16 -6.69 -15.95
CA SER A 72 29.56 -6.97 -16.14
C SER A 72 30.17 -5.67 -16.65
N ALA A 73 30.99 -5.04 -15.80
CA ALA A 73 31.76 -3.87 -16.16
C ALA A 73 32.77 -4.27 -17.23
N SER A 74 32.30 -4.42 -18.47
CA SER A 74 33.13 -4.48 -19.65
C SER A 74 33.49 -3.04 -19.98
N ALA A 75 34.79 -2.75 -19.88
CA ALA A 75 35.34 -1.46 -20.23
C ALA A 75 35.11 -1.20 -21.73
N GLY A 76 34.28 -0.20 -22.04
CA GLY A 76 34.23 0.44 -23.35
C GLY A 76 33.03 0.07 -24.21
N GLY A 77 31.95 0.84 -24.08
CA GLY A 77 30.84 0.88 -25.04
C GLY A 77 29.73 1.77 -24.50
N ASN A 78 29.34 2.80 -25.27
CA ASN A 78 28.18 3.65 -24.97
C ASN A 78 26.90 2.81 -25.03
N ASP A 79 26.51 2.17 -23.93
CA ASP A 79 25.17 1.59 -23.81
C ASP A 79 24.21 2.66 -23.32
N ASN A 80 23.32 3.06 -24.24
CA ASN A 80 22.24 4.00 -24.03
C ASN A 80 21.17 3.31 -23.15
N TYR A 81 21.38 3.34 -21.83
CA TYR A 81 20.40 2.85 -20.86
C TYR A 81 19.12 3.69 -20.95
N ASP A 82 18.02 3.06 -21.38
CA ASP A 82 16.70 3.68 -21.48
C ASP A 82 15.77 3.12 -20.39
N PRO A 83 15.68 3.79 -19.23
CA PRO A 83 14.82 3.35 -18.12
C PRO A 83 13.32 3.39 -18.47
N GLU A 84 12.92 4.06 -19.56
CA GLU A 84 11.54 4.15 -20.01
C GLU A 84 11.08 2.86 -20.69
N ALA A 85 11.97 2.20 -21.46
CA ALA A 85 11.71 0.91 -22.09
C ALA A 85 11.57 -0.24 -21.07
N GLU A 86 12.38 -0.24 -20.01
CA GLU A 86 12.31 -1.22 -18.91
C GLU A 86 11.04 -1.05 -18.07
N TYR A 87 10.63 0.20 -17.80
CA TYR A 87 9.40 0.50 -17.07
C TYR A 87 8.14 0.11 -17.86
N GLU A 88 8.10 0.38 -19.17
CA GLU A 88 7.01 -0.05 -20.04
C GLU A 88 6.93 -1.58 -20.19
N ALA A 89 8.06 -2.29 -20.12
CA ALA A 89 8.09 -3.75 -20.09
C ALA A 89 7.48 -4.30 -18.77
N LEU A 90 7.77 -3.67 -17.63
CA LEU A 90 7.17 -4.00 -16.33
C LEU A 90 5.66 -3.76 -16.33
N LEU A 91 5.19 -2.63 -16.88
CA LEU A 91 3.77 -2.32 -16.97
C LEU A 91 3.00 -3.31 -17.86
N ARG A 92 3.58 -3.76 -18.97
CA ARG A 92 3.01 -4.82 -19.82
C ARG A 92 2.90 -6.16 -19.09
N ALA A 93 3.93 -6.53 -18.31
CA ALA A 93 3.92 -7.74 -17.50
C ALA A 93 2.82 -7.71 -16.42
N CYS A 94 2.63 -6.57 -15.74
CA CYS A 94 1.54 -6.39 -14.76
C CYS A 94 0.14 -6.46 -15.39
N ARG A 95 0.01 -6.23 -16.70
CA ARG A 95 -1.25 -6.29 -17.46
C ARG A 95 -1.50 -7.64 -18.15
N GLY A 96 -0.53 -8.56 -18.11
CA GLY A 96 -0.62 -9.84 -18.83
C GLY A 96 -0.53 -9.69 -20.37
N GLU A 97 0.05 -8.59 -20.87
CA GLU A 97 0.15 -8.33 -22.31
C GLU A 97 1.43 -8.98 -22.90
N ALA A 98 1.28 -9.70 -24.01
CA ALA A 98 2.41 -10.30 -24.72
C ALA A 98 3.28 -9.22 -25.40
N PRO A 99 4.61 -9.38 -25.47
CA PRO A 99 5.49 -8.42 -26.14
C PRO A 99 5.17 -8.31 -27.64
N PRO A 100 5.37 -7.13 -28.26
CA PRO A 100 5.13 -6.96 -29.68
C PRO A 100 6.07 -7.87 -30.48
N GLY A 101 5.48 -8.68 -31.38
CA GLY A 101 6.22 -9.59 -32.23
C GLY A 101 7.18 -8.82 -33.14
N ILE A 102 8.48 -9.12 -33.03
CA ILE A 102 9.51 -8.53 -33.90
C ILE A 102 9.28 -9.06 -35.33
N GLY A 103 8.85 -8.17 -36.22
CA GLY A 103 8.74 -8.44 -37.64
C GLY A 103 10.11 -8.72 -38.25
N ALA A 104 10.24 -9.88 -38.91
CA ALA A 104 11.44 -10.31 -39.59
C ALA A 104 11.80 -9.36 -40.75
N ALA A 105 12.94 -8.67 -40.63
CA ALA A 105 13.59 -8.00 -41.76
C ALA A 105 14.66 -8.92 -42.35
N THR A 106 14.47 -9.26 -43.62
CA THR A 106 15.38 -10.01 -44.49
C THR A 106 16.61 -9.18 -44.86
N GLY A 107 17.81 -9.79 -44.85
CA GLY A 107 19.02 -9.11 -45.30
C GLY A 107 20.29 -9.95 -45.17
N SER A 108 20.55 -10.76 -46.19
CA SER A 108 21.75 -11.56 -46.46
C SER A 108 23.09 -10.79 -46.34
N SER A 109 24.13 -11.42 -45.79
CA SER A 109 25.44 -11.65 -46.46
C SER A 109 26.36 -12.56 -45.66
N ALA A 110 26.93 -13.54 -46.35
CA ALA A 110 27.76 -14.62 -45.84
C ALA A 110 29.24 -14.24 -45.63
N SER A 111 29.92 -14.90 -44.68
CA SER A 111 31.25 -15.48 -44.90
C SER A 111 31.62 -16.45 -43.77
N SER A 112 32.10 -17.63 -44.17
CA SER A 112 32.40 -18.82 -43.38
C SER A 112 33.73 -18.75 -42.63
N CYS A 113 33.85 -19.48 -41.51
CA CYS A 113 34.82 -20.58 -41.37
C CYS A 113 34.57 -21.40 -40.09
N MET A 114 34.83 -22.71 -40.20
CA MET A 114 34.41 -23.80 -39.32
C MET A 114 35.28 -24.01 -38.08
N HIS A 115 34.70 -24.49 -36.96
CA HIS A 115 35.01 -25.82 -36.39
C HIS A 115 34.12 -26.23 -35.18
N ALA A 116 33.60 -27.46 -35.27
CA ALA A 116 33.40 -28.50 -34.24
C ALA A 116 32.47 -28.29 -33.01
N ALA A 117 31.22 -28.75 -33.21
CA ALA A 117 30.38 -29.61 -32.36
C ALA A 117 30.58 -29.66 -30.82
N GLY A 118 29.55 -29.19 -30.11
CA GLY A 118 29.14 -29.61 -28.77
C GLY A 118 27.70 -29.16 -28.52
N ALA A 119 26.74 -30.08 -28.56
CA ALA A 119 25.31 -29.78 -28.49
C ALA A 119 24.90 -29.28 -27.09
N LEU A 120 24.35 -28.07 -27.02
CA LEU A 120 23.59 -27.54 -25.88
C LEU A 120 22.29 -26.90 -26.42
N PRO A 121 21.16 -27.03 -25.72
CA PRO A 121 19.89 -26.47 -26.18
C PRO A 121 19.90 -24.94 -26.08
N ASN A 122 19.62 -24.28 -27.20
CA ASN A 122 19.43 -22.84 -27.30
C ASN A 122 18.26 -22.38 -26.41
N ALA A 123 18.57 -21.67 -25.33
CA ALA A 123 17.62 -20.79 -24.64
C ALA A 123 17.59 -19.46 -25.40
N GLY A 124 16.50 -19.19 -26.12
CA GLY A 124 16.25 -17.90 -26.74
C GLY A 124 16.04 -16.84 -25.67
N GLY A 125 17.02 -15.95 -25.51
CA GLY A 125 16.97 -14.83 -24.58
C GLY A 125 16.00 -13.74 -25.05
N GLY A 126 14.86 -13.65 -24.39
CA GLY A 126 14.07 -12.42 -24.32
C GLY A 126 14.46 -11.66 -23.06
N GLY A 127 15.18 -10.55 -23.21
CA GLY A 127 15.54 -9.65 -22.12
C GLY A 127 14.33 -8.86 -21.65
N GLY A 128 13.52 -9.44 -20.78
CA GLY A 128 12.58 -8.70 -19.94
C GLY A 128 13.25 -8.41 -18.60
N SER A 129 13.29 -7.14 -18.19
CA SER A 129 13.75 -6.71 -16.87
C SER A 129 12.78 -7.21 -15.80
N ASP A 130 13.03 -8.43 -15.32
CA ASP A 130 12.19 -9.12 -14.36
C ASP A 130 12.37 -8.50 -12.97
N HIS A 131 11.42 -7.64 -12.54
CA HIS A 131 11.35 -7.02 -11.22
C HIS A 131 10.29 -7.64 -10.27
N GLY A 132 9.70 -8.81 -10.60
CA GLY A 132 8.78 -9.56 -9.68
C GLY A 132 9.44 -10.01 -8.35
N LEU A 133 8.80 -10.81 -7.50
CA LEU A 133 9.50 -11.53 -6.43
C LEU A 133 10.27 -12.74 -7.00
N PRO A 134 11.31 -13.28 -6.31
CA PRO A 134 11.89 -14.56 -6.70
C PRO A 134 10.79 -15.62 -6.61
N LEU A 135 10.41 -16.21 -7.75
CA LEU A 135 9.43 -17.28 -7.78
C LEU A 135 9.96 -18.47 -6.98
N PRO A 136 9.24 -18.95 -5.95
CA PRO A 136 9.73 -20.03 -5.13
C PRO A 136 9.81 -21.32 -5.95
N ILE A 137 11.01 -21.89 -6.03
CA ILE A 137 11.20 -23.25 -6.52
C ILE A 137 11.07 -24.17 -5.31
N PHE A 138 9.86 -24.69 -5.10
CA PHE A 138 9.62 -25.66 -4.03
C PHE A 138 10.40 -26.94 -4.28
N ILE A 139 11.04 -27.48 -3.24
CA ILE A 139 11.81 -28.72 -3.35
C ILE A 139 10.81 -29.88 -3.52
N PRO A 140 10.84 -30.62 -4.65
CA PRO A 140 9.91 -31.73 -4.87
C PRO A 140 10.07 -32.79 -3.77
N GLY A 141 8.95 -33.32 -3.25
CA GLY A 141 9.01 -34.30 -2.17
C GLY A 141 9.22 -33.71 -0.77
N ALA A 142 9.48 -32.41 -0.62
CA ALA A 142 9.74 -31.83 0.69
C ALA A 142 8.51 -31.87 1.61
N VAL A 143 8.75 -32.23 2.87
CA VAL A 143 7.78 -32.08 3.95
C VAL A 143 7.68 -30.62 4.36
N GLY A 144 6.49 -30.20 4.76
CA GLY A 144 6.22 -28.86 5.24
C GLY A 144 6.14 -28.79 6.76
N LYS A 145 6.01 -27.58 7.27
CA LYS A 145 5.76 -27.33 8.69
C LYS A 145 4.57 -26.41 8.86
N LEU A 146 3.50 -26.89 9.51
CA LEU A 146 2.29 -26.12 9.78
C LEU A 146 2.33 -25.57 11.20
N ILE A 147 2.12 -24.28 11.34
CA ILE A 147 2.31 -23.57 12.60
C ILE A 147 1.10 -22.67 12.82
N LEU A 148 0.44 -22.85 13.95
CA LEU A 148 -0.54 -21.89 14.46
C LEU A 148 0.11 -21.15 15.64
N LYS A 149 0.38 -19.86 15.46
CA LYS A 149 0.77 -18.95 16.55
C LYS A 149 -0.47 -18.20 17.01
N GLN A 150 -0.77 -18.20 18.32
CA GLN A 150 -1.86 -17.44 18.91
C GLN A 150 -1.32 -16.41 19.91
N LYS A 151 -2.01 -15.27 20.03
CA LYS A 151 -1.58 -14.13 20.85
C LYS A 151 -0.11 -13.77 20.58
N ASN A 152 0.24 -13.72 19.30
CA ASN A 152 1.58 -13.44 18.80
C ASN A 152 1.88 -11.95 18.92
N MET A 153 2.25 -11.53 20.13
CA MET A 153 2.59 -10.15 20.45
C MET A 153 4.10 -9.98 20.46
N VAL A 154 4.57 -8.80 20.05
CA VAL A 154 5.97 -8.43 20.16
C VAL A 154 6.03 -7.11 20.90
N GLU A 155 6.63 -7.11 22.09
CA GLU A 155 6.76 -5.92 22.93
C GLU A 155 8.21 -5.80 23.37
N HIS A 156 8.83 -4.65 23.11
CA HIS A 156 10.23 -4.38 23.47
C HIS A 156 11.21 -5.46 23.01
N GLY A 157 11.03 -6.01 21.80
CA GLY A 157 11.87 -7.08 21.26
C GLY A 157 11.58 -8.47 21.83
N HIS A 158 10.61 -8.62 22.73
CA HIS A 158 10.15 -9.91 23.22
C HIS A 158 8.94 -10.36 22.43
N GLN A 159 9.10 -11.43 21.67
CA GLN A 159 7.99 -12.10 21.00
C GLN A 159 7.41 -13.18 21.91
N MET A 160 6.14 -13.01 22.27
CA MET A 160 5.39 -13.90 23.13
C MET A 160 4.29 -14.57 22.32
N SER A 161 4.23 -15.91 22.32
CA SER A 161 3.17 -16.61 21.58
C SER A 161 2.84 -17.99 22.16
N PHE A 162 1.60 -18.42 21.95
CA PHE A 162 1.22 -19.84 22.09
C PHE A 162 1.38 -20.50 20.74
N VAL A 163 2.20 -21.54 20.67
CA VAL A 163 2.55 -22.20 19.41
C VAL A 163 2.05 -23.64 19.43
N VAL A 164 1.25 -23.99 18.43
CA VAL A 164 0.96 -25.37 18.07
C VAL A 164 1.61 -25.62 16.71
N GLU A 165 2.44 -26.64 16.63
CA GLU A 165 3.27 -26.92 15.47
C GLU A 165 3.14 -28.39 15.07
N ASP A 166 2.87 -28.63 13.79
CA ASP A 166 3.12 -29.90 13.13
C ASP A 166 4.38 -29.75 12.26
N ALA A 167 5.47 -30.40 12.69
CA ALA A 167 6.78 -30.25 12.07
C ALA A 167 6.96 -31.09 10.81
N GLN A 168 6.05 -32.02 10.51
CA GLN A 168 6.20 -33.05 9.48
C GLN A 168 4.92 -33.20 8.65
N VAL A 169 4.51 -32.09 8.02
CA VAL A 169 3.35 -32.07 7.11
C VAL A 169 3.73 -32.86 5.84
N PRO A 170 3.00 -33.93 5.48
CA PRO A 170 3.31 -34.74 4.32
C PRO A 170 3.30 -33.95 3.03
N THR A 171 4.18 -34.32 2.10
CA THR A 171 4.32 -33.67 0.78
C THR A 171 3.00 -33.53 0.04
N ALA A 172 2.15 -34.57 0.05
CA ALA A 172 0.85 -34.54 -0.63
C ALA A 172 -0.08 -33.44 -0.08
N VAL A 173 -0.01 -33.17 1.23
CA VAL A 173 -0.79 -32.10 1.89
C VAL A 173 -0.18 -30.74 1.56
N VAL A 174 1.15 -30.62 1.57
CA VAL A 174 1.85 -29.40 1.17
C VAL A 174 1.49 -29.01 -0.27
N GLU A 175 1.60 -29.95 -1.22
CA GLU A 175 1.24 -29.72 -2.63
C GLU A 175 -0.23 -29.33 -2.78
N ALA A 176 -1.13 -29.99 -2.05
CA ALA A 176 -2.55 -29.64 -2.07
C ALA A 176 -2.78 -28.21 -1.58
N LEU A 177 -2.12 -27.78 -0.50
CA LEU A 177 -2.24 -26.42 0.04
C LEU A 177 -1.60 -25.37 -0.88
N VAL A 178 -0.43 -25.65 -1.45
CA VAL A 178 0.27 -24.75 -2.37
C VAL A 178 -0.55 -24.54 -3.65
N ARG A 179 -1.23 -25.56 -4.18
CA ARG A 179 -2.12 -25.43 -5.34
C ARG A 179 -3.33 -24.52 -5.11
N LEU A 180 -3.69 -24.24 -3.85
CA LEU A 180 -4.77 -23.31 -3.50
C LEU A 180 -4.29 -21.86 -3.38
N VAL A 181 -2.99 -21.61 -3.50
CA VAL A 181 -2.41 -20.26 -3.43
C VAL A 181 -2.47 -19.61 -4.81
N PRO A 182 -3.05 -18.40 -4.95
CA PRO A 182 -3.06 -17.67 -6.22
C PRO A 182 -1.64 -17.39 -6.74
N GLU A 183 -1.43 -17.54 -8.05
CA GLU A 183 -0.12 -17.31 -8.68
C GLU A 183 0.40 -15.88 -8.47
N SER A 184 -0.51 -14.90 -8.42
CA SER A 184 -0.20 -13.50 -8.13
C SER A 184 0.52 -13.31 -6.79
N LEU A 185 0.24 -14.15 -5.79
CA LEU A 185 0.87 -14.05 -4.48
C LEU A 185 2.35 -14.43 -4.55
N PHE A 186 2.76 -15.24 -5.52
CA PHE A 186 4.17 -15.57 -5.75
C PHE A 186 4.91 -14.50 -6.57
N THR A 187 4.22 -13.81 -7.47
CA THR A 187 4.83 -12.81 -8.35
C THR A 187 4.84 -11.41 -7.74
N THR A 188 3.73 -10.98 -7.15
CA THR A 188 3.54 -9.62 -6.61
C THR A 188 3.49 -9.57 -5.09
N GLY A 189 3.29 -10.72 -4.42
CA GLY A 189 3.00 -10.79 -2.99
C GLY A 189 1.53 -10.47 -2.65
N VAL A 190 0.72 -10.04 -3.61
CA VAL A 190 -0.64 -9.56 -3.35
C VAL A 190 -1.67 -10.54 -3.91
N VAL A 191 -2.75 -10.75 -3.15
CA VAL A 191 -3.97 -11.41 -3.63
C VAL A 191 -4.92 -10.33 -4.17
N PRO A 192 -5.25 -10.34 -5.48
CA PRO A 192 -6.22 -9.41 -6.06
C PRO A 192 -7.60 -9.60 -5.42
N ALA A 193 -8.28 -8.50 -5.11
CA ALA A 193 -9.61 -8.53 -4.50
C ALA A 193 -10.70 -9.16 -5.40
N SER A 194 -10.46 -9.27 -6.71
CA SER A 194 -11.44 -9.70 -7.71
C SER A 194 -11.40 -11.19 -8.05
N ALA A 195 -10.44 -11.96 -7.53
CA ALA A 195 -10.31 -13.39 -7.83
C ALA A 195 -11.18 -14.24 -6.87
N ALA A 196 -12.47 -13.96 -6.78
CA ALA A 196 -13.41 -14.92 -6.20
C ALA A 196 -13.48 -16.13 -7.15
N THR A 197 -12.78 -17.20 -6.82
CA THR A 197 -12.75 -18.43 -7.62
C THR A 197 -14.13 -19.06 -7.64
N ASP A 198 -14.65 -19.30 -8.85
CA ASP A 198 -15.93 -19.95 -9.08
C ASP A 198 -15.98 -21.35 -8.43
N GLY A 199 -16.64 -21.43 -7.28
CA GLY A 199 -17.51 -22.52 -6.80
C GLY A 199 -17.00 -23.95 -6.61
N SER A 200 -15.80 -24.36 -7.06
CA SER A 200 -15.46 -25.80 -7.15
C SER A 200 -14.08 -26.20 -6.60
N ALA A 201 -13.29 -25.28 -6.04
CA ALA A 201 -11.97 -25.61 -5.51
C ALA A 201 -12.04 -26.04 -4.02
N SER A 202 -11.40 -27.17 -3.70
CA SER A 202 -11.15 -27.62 -2.34
C SER A 202 -10.65 -26.47 -1.47
N ASN A 203 -11.31 -26.15 -0.36
CA ASN A 203 -10.86 -25.08 0.53
C ASN A 203 -9.73 -25.58 1.46
N VAL A 204 -8.87 -24.67 1.92
CA VAL A 204 -7.71 -24.98 2.78
C VAL A 204 -8.14 -25.78 4.02
N PHE A 205 -9.28 -25.42 4.61
CA PHE A 205 -9.83 -26.10 5.79
C PHE A 205 -10.18 -27.56 5.52
N ALA A 206 -10.71 -27.91 4.35
CA ALA A 206 -11.03 -29.27 3.95
C ALA A 206 -9.77 -30.12 3.77
N VAL A 207 -8.72 -29.57 3.15
CA VAL A 207 -7.42 -30.26 3.02
C VAL A 207 -6.83 -30.57 4.40
N LEU A 208 -6.83 -29.59 5.30
CA LEU A 208 -6.35 -29.77 6.68
C LEU A 208 -7.21 -30.77 7.47
N SER A 209 -8.54 -30.75 7.26
CA SER A 209 -9.47 -31.69 7.90
C SER A 209 -9.25 -33.13 7.44
N ALA A 210 -9.07 -33.36 6.14
CA ALA A 210 -8.73 -34.67 5.61
C ALA A 210 -7.38 -35.17 6.16
N TYR A 211 -6.39 -34.27 6.28
CA TYR A 211 -5.11 -34.60 6.90
C TYR A 211 -5.26 -34.99 8.39
N ALA A 212 -6.07 -34.26 9.16
CA ALA A 212 -6.33 -34.60 10.56
C ALA A 212 -7.02 -35.95 10.74
N GLN A 213 -7.91 -36.33 9.83
CA GLN A 213 -8.55 -37.65 9.84
C GLN A 213 -7.54 -38.80 9.61
N GLN A 214 -6.49 -38.55 8.83
CA GLN A 214 -5.41 -39.52 8.60
C GLN A 214 -4.41 -39.58 9.77
N ARG A 215 -4.30 -38.50 10.57
CA ARG A 215 -3.45 -38.42 11.77
C ARG A 215 -4.24 -37.92 12.99
N PRO A 216 -5.13 -38.75 13.57
CA PRO A 216 -5.94 -38.32 14.71
C PRO A 216 -5.12 -38.22 16.02
N TYR A 217 -4.06 -39.01 16.16
CA TYR A 217 -3.26 -39.11 17.37
C TYR A 217 -1.81 -38.69 17.14
N ARG A 218 -1.11 -38.35 18.22
CA ARG A 218 0.34 -38.15 18.20
C ARG A 218 1.09 -39.42 17.78
N ASP A 219 2.31 -39.26 17.29
CA ASP A 219 3.18 -40.37 16.88
C ASP A 219 3.49 -41.35 18.05
N ASP A 220 3.40 -40.90 19.30
CA ASP A 220 3.56 -41.72 20.52
C ASP A 220 2.25 -42.40 20.98
N GLY A 221 1.15 -42.18 20.27
CA GLY A 221 -0.19 -42.67 20.61
C GLY A 221 -0.87 -41.95 21.78
N ALA A 222 -0.23 -40.94 22.39
CA ALA A 222 -0.73 -40.27 23.58
C ALA A 222 -1.37 -38.91 23.23
N GLY A 223 -2.70 -38.89 23.11
CA GLY A 223 -3.49 -37.65 22.92
C GLY A 223 -3.60 -37.18 21.47
N GLU A 224 -4.24 -36.01 21.31
CA GLU A 224 -4.53 -35.43 19.99
C GLU A 224 -3.26 -35.02 19.24
N SER A 225 -3.25 -35.30 17.93
CA SER A 225 -2.19 -34.82 17.04
C SER A 225 -2.14 -33.28 16.98
N ALA A 226 -1.01 -32.74 16.52
CA ALA A 226 -0.85 -31.29 16.37
C ALA A 226 -1.89 -30.70 15.41
N ILE A 227 -2.14 -31.36 14.28
CA ILE A 227 -3.14 -30.91 13.30
C ILE A 227 -4.57 -30.90 13.86
N VAL A 228 -4.97 -31.91 14.63
CA VAL A 228 -6.30 -31.94 15.29
C VAL A 228 -6.46 -30.75 16.22
N ARG A 229 -5.43 -30.44 17.01
CA ARG A 229 -5.42 -29.26 17.89
C ARG A 229 -5.49 -27.94 17.12
N ILE A 230 -4.75 -27.82 16.01
CA ILE A 230 -4.80 -26.64 15.13
C ILE A 230 -6.23 -26.45 14.60
N LEU A 231 -6.86 -27.48 14.05
CA LEU A 231 -8.23 -27.40 13.52
C LEU A 231 -9.27 -27.08 14.59
N SER A 232 -9.13 -27.67 15.78
CA SER A 232 -10.02 -27.38 16.91
C SER A 232 -9.95 -25.89 17.28
N GLN A 233 -8.75 -25.31 17.33
CA GLN A 233 -8.54 -23.89 17.60
C GLN A 233 -9.08 -22.99 16.48
N LEU A 234 -8.84 -23.35 15.20
CA LEU A 234 -9.38 -22.60 14.05
C LEU A 234 -10.91 -22.64 14.05
N SER A 235 -11.52 -23.79 14.34
CA SER A 235 -12.97 -23.94 14.45
C SER A 235 -13.54 -23.10 15.58
N ALA A 236 -12.87 -23.07 16.74
CA ALA A 236 -13.27 -22.23 17.86
C ALA A 236 -13.20 -20.74 17.53
N ILE A 237 -12.21 -20.31 16.75
CA ILE A 237 -12.12 -18.93 16.26
C ILE A 237 -13.28 -18.65 15.30
N ALA A 238 -13.49 -19.48 14.28
CA ALA A 238 -14.54 -19.31 13.29
C ALA A 238 -15.95 -19.23 13.92
N ARG A 239 -16.24 -20.05 14.94
CA ARG A 239 -17.54 -20.03 15.64
C ARG A 239 -17.87 -18.68 16.28
N VAL A 240 -16.87 -17.90 16.70
CA VAL A 240 -17.11 -16.57 17.28
C VAL A 240 -17.55 -15.55 16.23
N TYR A 241 -17.23 -15.80 14.96
CA TYR A 241 -17.60 -14.94 13.84
C TYR A 241 -18.77 -15.49 13.02
N ALA A 242 -19.23 -16.71 13.31
CA ALA A 242 -20.44 -17.25 12.71
C ALA A 242 -21.66 -16.53 13.29
N PRO A 243 -22.57 -15.98 12.46
CA PRO A 243 -23.80 -15.39 12.96
C PRO A 243 -24.58 -16.45 13.74
N SER A 244 -24.86 -16.17 15.02
CA SER A 244 -25.67 -17.05 15.85
C SER A 244 -27.05 -17.23 15.21
N SER A 245 -27.38 -18.45 14.77
CA SER A 245 -28.70 -18.75 14.19
C SER A 245 -29.84 -18.68 15.21
N ASP A 246 -29.54 -18.40 16.48
CA ASP A 246 -30.51 -18.37 17.57
C ASP A 246 -31.33 -17.06 17.65
N ALA A 247 -31.18 -16.14 16.69
CA ALA A 247 -32.05 -14.97 16.56
C ALA A 247 -33.51 -15.31 16.11
N GLY A 248 -33.87 -16.59 16.07
CA GLY A 248 -35.21 -17.08 15.75
C GLY A 248 -36.17 -17.25 16.93
N ALA A 249 -35.76 -16.96 18.18
CA ALA A 249 -36.65 -17.08 19.34
C ALA A 249 -36.70 -15.81 20.20
N SER A 250 -37.86 -15.13 20.14
CA SER A 250 -38.37 -14.13 21.07
C SER A 250 -37.75 -12.71 21.02
N ALA A 251 -38.26 -11.90 20.10
CA ALA A 251 -38.15 -10.44 20.12
C ALA A 251 -39.03 -9.81 21.23
N ALA A 252 -38.86 -10.22 22.50
CA ALA A 252 -39.65 -9.71 23.62
C ALA A 252 -38.84 -9.26 24.84
N ASP A 253 -37.50 -9.34 24.82
CA ASP A 253 -36.68 -8.89 25.95
C ASP A 253 -35.64 -7.83 25.51
N PRO A 254 -35.93 -6.53 25.69
CA PRO A 254 -35.01 -5.44 25.32
C PRO A 254 -33.76 -5.35 26.21
N ASP A 255 -33.64 -6.17 27.26
CA ASP A 255 -32.51 -6.17 28.20
C ASP A 255 -31.45 -7.26 27.92
N SER A 256 -31.49 -7.92 26.74
CA SER A 256 -30.44 -8.88 26.34
C SER A 256 -29.11 -8.16 26.05
N SER A 257 -28.32 -8.00 27.11
CA SER A 257 -27.04 -7.28 27.13
C SER A 257 -25.99 -7.82 26.14
N ASP A 258 -26.11 -9.07 25.67
CA ASP A 258 -25.11 -9.74 24.83
C ASP A 258 -25.12 -9.27 23.38
N ALA A 259 -26.31 -8.98 22.81
CA ALA A 259 -26.42 -8.42 21.46
C ALA A 259 -25.87 -6.99 21.43
N HIS A 260 -26.13 -6.21 22.48
CA HIS A 260 -25.64 -4.85 22.64
C HIS A 260 -24.11 -4.83 22.89
N PHE A 261 -23.56 -5.78 23.66
CA PHE A 261 -22.11 -5.91 23.87
C PHE A 261 -21.36 -6.27 22.60
N THR A 262 -21.93 -7.16 21.79
CA THR A 262 -21.35 -7.55 20.50
C THR A 262 -21.31 -6.35 19.55
N GLN A 263 -22.40 -5.59 19.47
CA GLN A 263 -22.51 -4.38 18.63
C GLN A 263 -21.62 -3.21 19.12
N VAL A 264 -21.51 -3.01 20.44
CA VAL A 264 -20.63 -1.99 21.05
C VAL A 264 -19.16 -2.34 20.87
N ARG A 265 -18.79 -3.63 20.96
CA ARG A 265 -17.42 -4.09 20.71
C ARG A 265 -17.02 -3.90 19.25
N PHE A 266 -17.94 -4.04 18.30
CA PHE A 266 -17.70 -3.74 16.89
C PHE A 266 -17.63 -2.23 16.60
N ALA A 267 -18.48 -1.42 17.23
CA ALA A 267 -18.43 0.04 17.08
C ALA A 267 -17.14 0.68 17.65
N ALA A 268 -16.52 0.06 18.66
CA ALA A 268 -15.27 0.53 19.26
C ALA A 268 -14.01 0.17 18.46
N MET A 269 -14.08 -0.72 17.46
CA MET A 269 -12.92 -1.20 16.67
C MET A 269 -12.73 -0.51 15.31
N GLY A 270 -13.41 0.61 15.05
CA GLY A 270 -13.21 1.44 13.84
C GLY A 270 -13.92 0.92 12.58
N THR A 271 -13.84 1.73 11.51
CA THR A 271 -14.57 1.59 10.23
C THR A 271 -14.37 0.26 9.48
N HIS A 272 -13.32 -0.49 9.83
CA HIS A 272 -12.93 -1.74 9.17
C HIS A 272 -13.96 -2.88 9.33
N THR A 273 -14.67 -2.96 10.46
CA THR A 273 -15.60 -4.08 10.77
C THR A 273 -16.98 -3.92 10.14
N ALA A 274 -17.45 -2.68 9.92
CA ALA A 274 -18.71 -2.41 9.24
C ALA A 274 -18.68 -2.88 7.77
N TYR A 275 -17.53 -2.74 7.12
CA TYR A 275 -17.28 -3.23 5.76
C TYR A 275 -17.28 -4.77 5.70
N THR A 276 -16.66 -5.44 6.69
CA THR A 276 -16.63 -6.90 6.77
C THR A 276 -18.02 -7.51 6.96
N GLN A 277 -18.89 -6.87 7.77
CA GLN A 277 -20.27 -7.32 7.96
C GLN A 277 -21.12 -7.11 6.70
N GLN A 278 -20.86 -6.03 5.94
CA GLN A 278 -21.50 -5.79 4.64
C GLN A 278 -21.05 -6.79 3.58
N GLN A 279 -19.76 -7.16 3.53
CA GLN A 279 -19.27 -8.22 2.64
C GLN A 279 -19.88 -9.58 2.98
N LEU A 280 -19.94 -9.96 4.27
CA LEU A 280 -20.60 -11.19 4.73
C LEU A 280 -22.08 -11.24 4.33
N ALA A 281 -22.82 -10.14 4.49
CA ALA A 281 -24.21 -10.05 4.07
C ALA A 281 -24.40 -10.13 2.54
N THR A 282 -23.41 -9.68 1.76
CA THR A 282 -23.45 -9.68 0.29
C THR A 282 -23.12 -11.06 -0.26
N SER A 283 -22.11 -11.75 0.30
CA SER A 283 -21.73 -13.13 -0.08
C SER A 283 -22.79 -14.16 0.32
N GLN A 284 -23.54 -13.94 1.41
CA GLN A 284 -24.67 -14.81 1.75
C GLN A 284 -25.88 -14.59 0.83
N ARG A 285 -26.09 -13.37 0.33
CA ARG A 285 -27.18 -13.08 -0.63
C ARG A 285 -26.94 -13.69 -2.02
N SER A 286 -25.69 -13.78 -2.49
CA SER A 286 -25.37 -14.42 -3.77
C SER A 286 -25.61 -15.93 -3.71
N LEU A 287 -25.25 -16.60 -2.62
CA LEU A 287 -25.51 -18.03 -2.42
C LEU A 287 -27.00 -18.38 -2.31
N SER A 288 -27.84 -17.46 -1.80
CA SER A 288 -29.29 -17.72 -1.64
C SER A 288 -30.11 -17.60 -2.94
N LYS A 289 -29.54 -17.10 -4.05
CA LYS A 289 -30.27 -16.88 -5.30
C LYS A 289 -30.23 -18.05 -6.29
N GLU A 290 -29.36 -19.04 -6.08
CA GLU A 290 -29.31 -20.27 -6.87
C GLU A 290 -29.95 -21.43 -6.10
N GLY A 291 -31.28 -21.50 -6.11
CA GLY A 291 -32.01 -22.58 -5.45
C GLY A 291 -33.41 -22.71 -6.00
N GLY A 292 -33.58 -23.59 -6.99
CA GLY A 292 -34.88 -24.00 -7.51
C GLY A 292 -35.76 -24.64 -6.44
N LYS A 293 -37.07 -24.61 -6.68
CA LYS A 293 -38.13 -25.29 -5.92
C LYS A 293 -37.66 -26.67 -5.44
N LEU A 294 -37.57 -26.85 -4.12
CA LEU A 294 -37.45 -28.14 -3.49
C LEU A 294 -38.53 -28.26 -2.41
N GLU A 295 -39.22 -29.40 -2.47
CA GLU A 295 -40.42 -29.76 -1.72
C GLU A 295 -40.15 -29.94 -0.22
N ASP A 296 -41.22 -29.75 0.54
CA ASP A 296 -41.34 -30.01 1.98
C ASP A 296 -40.88 -31.43 2.34
N GLY A 297 -39.81 -31.53 3.12
CA GLY A 297 -39.34 -32.77 3.73
C GLY A 297 -38.47 -32.46 4.95
N GLY A 298 -39.00 -32.70 6.14
CA GLY A 298 -38.43 -32.26 7.42
C GLY A 298 -37.11 -32.89 7.82
N GLY A 299 -36.41 -32.19 8.72
CA GLY A 299 -35.22 -32.67 9.42
C GLY A 299 -34.26 -31.54 9.76
N ALA A 300 -34.40 -30.98 10.96
CA ALA A 300 -33.51 -29.95 11.50
C ALA A 300 -32.07 -30.48 11.64
N GLY A 301 -31.22 -30.08 10.70
CA GLY A 301 -29.77 -30.03 10.86
C GLY A 301 -29.33 -28.65 10.44
N ALA A 302 -29.00 -27.78 11.39
CA ALA A 302 -28.33 -26.53 11.08
C ALA A 302 -27.07 -26.87 10.27
N VAL A 303 -27.05 -26.49 8.99
CA VAL A 303 -25.90 -26.68 8.12
C VAL A 303 -24.75 -25.91 8.76
N ALA A 304 -23.85 -26.62 9.43
CA ALA A 304 -22.70 -26.01 10.07
C ALA A 304 -21.92 -25.25 9.01
N VAL A 305 -21.84 -23.92 9.14
CA VAL A 305 -21.04 -23.07 8.25
C VAL A 305 -19.61 -23.60 8.31
N VAL A 306 -19.17 -24.23 7.22
CA VAL A 306 -17.80 -24.75 7.12
C VAL A 306 -16.86 -23.56 7.11
N PRO A 307 -15.87 -23.50 8.03
CA PRO A 307 -14.93 -22.40 8.04
C PRO A 307 -14.13 -22.37 6.73
N GLN A 308 -14.18 -21.26 5.99
CA GLN A 308 -13.37 -21.07 4.78
C GLN A 308 -12.08 -20.35 5.17
N LEU A 309 -10.94 -20.94 4.77
CA LEU A 309 -9.61 -20.35 4.93
C LEU A 309 -9.01 -20.12 3.55
N GLU A 310 -8.32 -19.00 3.41
CA GLU A 310 -7.74 -18.53 2.15
C GLU A 310 -6.29 -18.10 2.37
N ALA A 311 -5.46 -18.25 1.35
CA ALA A 311 -4.10 -17.74 1.38
C ALA A 311 -4.15 -16.20 1.34
N VAL A 312 -3.60 -15.54 2.34
CA VAL A 312 -3.65 -14.06 2.46
C VAL A 312 -2.31 -13.39 2.25
N ALA A 313 -1.22 -14.14 2.40
CA ALA A 313 0.13 -13.64 2.26
C ALA A 313 1.12 -14.76 1.98
N GLY A 314 2.26 -14.41 1.40
CA GLY A 314 3.41 -15.29 1.41
C GLY A 314 4.68 -14.59 1.01
N PHE A 315 5.79 -15.02 1.61
CA PHE A 315 7.10 -14.47 1.33
C PHE A 315 8.21 -15.49 1.58
N MET A 316 9.34 -15.29 0.92
CA MET A 316 10.51 -16.15 1.06
C MET A 316 11.41 -15.66 2.20
N THR A 317 12.05 -16.59 2.91
CA THR A 317 13.07 -16.29 3.91
C THR A 317 14.27 -17.20 3.75
N LEU A 318 15.45 -16.58 3.70
CA LEU A 318 16.73 -17.23 3.92
C LEU A 318 17.10 -17.08 5.38
N ARG A 319 17.33 -18.19 6.06
CA ARG A 319 17.67 -18.23 7.49
C ARG A 319 19.00 -18.95 7.68
N LYS A 320 19.91 -18.30 8.37
CA LYS A 320 21.14 -18.92 8.87
C LYS A 320 21.01 -19.22 10.34
N VAL A 321 21.28 -20.47 10.73
CA VAL A 321 21.16 -20.93 12.12
C VAL A 321 22.55 -21.14 12.70
N PHE A 322 22.79 -20.54 13.85
CA PHE A 322 24.04 -20.58 14.58
C PHE A 322 23.86 -21.14 15.99
N ALA A 323 24.89 -21.78 16.53
CA ALA A 323 24.94 -22.12 17.95
C ALA A 323 24.99 -20.83 18.78
N TYR A 324 24.23 -20.79 19.89
CA TYR A 324 24.31 -19.70 20.84
C TYR A 324 25.55 -19.91 21.72
N ALA A 325 26.70 -19.45 21.23
CA ALA A 325 27.87 -19.23 22.08
C ALA A 325 27.69 -17.87 22.78
N PRO A 326 28.16 -17.68 24.03
CA PRO A 326 28.11 -16.38 24.69
C PRO A 326 28.71 -15.34 23.75
N LEU A 327 27.87 -14.48 23.18
CA LEU A 327 28.23 -13.71 21.98
C LEU A 327 29.37 -12.72 22.29
N ILE A 328 29.46 -12.32 23.55
CA ILE A 328 30.53 -11.49 24.12
C ILE A 328 31.89 -12.24 24.13
N ALA A 329 31.90 -13.56 24.28
CA ALA A 329 33.12 -14.36 24.31
C ALA A 329 33.75 -14.56 22.90
N LEU A 330 32.98 -14.30 21.84
CA LEU A 330 33.42 -14.54 20.45
C LEU A 330 34.46 -13.53 19.95
N GLN A 331 34.49 -12.31 20.50
CA GLN A 331 35.44 -11.28 20.05
C GLN A 331 36.69 -11.16 20.92
N GLN A 332 36.62 -11.46 22.22
CA GLN A 332 37.72 -11.14 23.13
C GLN A 332 38.73 -12.28 23.34
N GLY A 333 38.46 -13.49 22.83
CA GLY A 333 39.32 -14.68 23.09
C GLY A 333 39.47 -15.03 24.58
N LEU A 334 38.80 -14.28 25.46
CA LEU A 334 38.80 -14.39 26.90
C LEU A 334 37.49 -15.08 27.28
N VAL A 335 37.50 -16.41 27.21
CA VAL A 335 36.52 -17.28 27.89
C VAL A 335 36.85 -17.32 29.40
N THR A 336 37.28 -16.19 29.98
CA THR A 336 37.53 -16.10 31.42
C THR A 336 36.20 -15.86 32.12
N LEU A 337 35.61 -16.99 32.55
CA LEU A 337 34.83 -17.12 33.79
C LEU A 337 33.71 -16.10 33.97
N LEU A 338 32.69 -16.14 33.09
CA LEU A 338 31.35 -15.98 33.65
C LEU A 338 31.11 -17.26 34.47
N GLU A 339 31.07 -17.14 35.79
CA GLU A 339 30.66 -18.22 36.70
C GLU A 339 29.17 -18.53 36.48
N LEU A 340 28.85 -19.11 35.32
CA LEU A 340 27.53 -19.61 35.02
C LEU A 340 27.32 -20.89 35.81
N THR A 341 26.17 -20.99 36.44
CA THR A 341 25.68 -22.26 36.99
C THR A 341 25.60 -23.32 35.89
N GLU A 342 25.69 -24.59 36.27
CA GLU A 342 25.57 -25.71 35.34
C GLU A 342 24.24 -25.66 34.56
N SER A 343 23.15 -25.28 35.24
CA SER A 343 21.83 -25.06 34.63
C SER A 343 21.80 -23.93 33.60
N GLU A 344 22.50 -22.82 33.83
CA GLU A 344 22.56 -21.71 32.86
C GLU A 344 23.41 -22.08 31.65
N ARG A 345 24.46 -22.88 31.86
CA ARG A 345 25.30 -23.41 30.78
C ARG A 345 24.50 -24.36 29.89
N GLU A 346 23.84 -25.36 30.49
CA GLU A 346 23.00 -26.31 29.76
C GLU A 346 21.87 -25.60 28.99
N PHE A 347 21.24 -24.60 29.63
CA PHE A 347 20.23 -23.76 28.98
C PHE A 347 20.80 -23.01 27.76
N ARG A 348 21.94 -22.32 27.92
CA ARG A 348 22.59 -21.55 26.85
C ARG A 348 23.08 -22.44 25.70
N GLU A 349 23.60 -23.63 25.99
CA GLU A 349 23.98 -24.62 24.98
C GLU A 349 22.77 -25.11 24.14
N GLY A 350 21.56 -25.04 24.71
CA GLY A 350 20.31 -25.32 24.02
C GLY A 350 19.80 -24.18 23.11
N LEU A 351 20.27 -22.95 23.31
CA LEU A 351 19.83 -21.79 22.53
C LEU A 351 20.46 -21.77 21.13
N ARG A 352 19.78 -21.09 20.21
CA ARG A 352 20.24 -20.92 18.83
C ARG A 352 20.07 -19.45 18.44
N VAL A 353 20.97 -18.93 17.61
CA VAL A 353 20.78 -17.64 16.96
C VAL A 353 20.31 -17.89 15.54
N ARG A 354 19.25 -17.21 15.11
CA ARG A 354 18.76 -17.24 13.73
C ARG A 354 18.95 -15.86 13.15
N VAL A 355 19.60 -15.77 12.00
CA VAL A 355 19.71 -14.53 11.25
C VAL A 355 18.99 -14.72 9.93
N ASP A 356 17.97 -13.91 9.71
CA ASP A 356 17.03 -14.05 8.61
C ASP A 356 17.17 -12.87 7.64
N ALA A 357 17.14 -13.17 6.35
CA ALA A 357 16.80 -12.24 5.28
C ALA A 357 15.45 -12.66 4.70
N SER A 358 14.42 -11.85 4.88
CA SER A 358 13.07 -12.12 4.35
C SER A 358 12.73 -11.14 3.24
N TYR A 359 12.31 -11.69 2.10
CA TYR A 359 11.93 -10.95 0.89
C TYR A 359 10.43 -10.80 0.87
N LEU A 360 9.94 -9.74 1.52
CA LEU A 360 8.51 -9.52 1.70
C LEU A 360 7.86 -9.16 0.36
N LEU A 361 8.39 -8.12 -0.30
CA LEU A 361 7.86 -7.59 -1.56
C LEU A 361 9.02 -7.18 -2.48
N PRO A 362 8.79 -6.94 -3.78
CA PRO A 362 9.84 -6.47 -4.67
C PRO A 362 10.54 -5.23 -4.11
N GLY A 363 11.84 -5.32 -3.87
CA GLY A 363 12.66 -4.24 -3.28
C GLY A 363 12.57 -4.12 -1.75
N LEU A 364 11.68 -4.86 -1.08
CA LEU A 364 11.53 -4.84 0.38
C LEU A 364 12.11 -6.10 1.00
N THR A 365 13.39 -6.01 1.39
CA THR A 365 14.07 -7.04 2.18
C THR A 365 14.16 -6.59 3.63
N ILE A 366 13.77 -7.45 4.56
CA ILE A 366 13.96 -7.23 6.00
C ILE A 366 15.01 -8.17 6.54
N TYR A 367 15.85 -7.66 7.44
CA TYR A 367 16.87 -8.43 8.13
C TYR A 367 16.50 -8.54 9.60
N GLU A 368 16.47 -9.75 10.15
CA GLU A 368 16.10 -9.98 11.54
C GLU A 368 17.06 -10.96 12.21
N LEU A 369 17.34 -10.72 13.48
CA LEU A 369 18.00 -11.65 14.37
C LEU A 369 16.99 -12.14 15.42
N GLU A 370 16.80 -13.46 15.49
CA GLU A 370 15.92 -14.12 16.45
C GLU A 370 16.72 -15.08 17.36
N VAL A 371 16.42 -15.05 18.66
CA VAL A 371 16.83 -16.10 19.60
C VAL A 371 15.56 -16.79 20.12
N PRO A 372 15.16 -17.93 19.52
CA PRO A 372 13.96 -18.64 19.93
C PRO A 372 14.14 -19.35 21.27
N LYS A 373 13.01 -19.65 21.94
CA LYS A 373 12.96 -20.47 23.17
C LYS A 373 13.77 -19.88 24.34
N CYS A 374 13.73 -18.56 24.50
CA CYS A 374 14.28 -17.86 25.67
C CYS A 374 13.38 -18.11 26.90
N GLY A 375 13.45 -19.31 27.47
CA GLY A 375 12.56 -19.76 28.54
C GLY A 375 12.76 -19.05 29.89
N VAL A 376 13.97 -18.58 30.18
CA VAL A 376 14.35 -17.86 31.41
C VAL A 376 15.32 -16.73 31.02
N ALA A 377 15.22 -15.58 31.70
CA ALA A 377 16.10 -14.42 31.52
C ALA A 377 16.13 -13.84 30.09
N VAL A 378 14.94 -13.62 29.50
CA VAL A 378 14.82 -13.04 28.15
C VAL A 378 15.52 -11.67 28.04
N ASP A 379 15.42 -10.84 29.08
CA ASP A 379 16.07 -9.53 29.14
C ASP A 379 17.60 -9.62 29.09
N ASP A 380 18.18 -10.64 29.72
CA ASP A 380 19.62 -10.87 29.73
C ASP A 380 20.10 -11.30 28.35
N VAL A 381 19.36 -12.23 27.71
CA VAL A 381 19.64 -12.64 26.32
C VAL A 381 19.50 -11.46 25.37
N ALA A 382 18.46 -10.64 25.52
CA ALA A 382 18.25 -9.46 24.69
C ALA A 382 19.35 -8.42 24.88
N THR A 383 19.80 -8.20 26.12
CA THR A 383 20.91 -7.30 26.46
C THR A 383 22.23 -7.82 25.87
N GLU A 384 22.50 -9.12 25.98
CA GLU A 384 23.69 -9.75 25.43
C GLU A 384 23.75 -9.63 23.90
N VAL A 385 22.66 -9.96 23.22
CA VAL A 385 22.57 -9.83 21.75
C VAL A 385 22.68 -8.37 21.32
N SER A 386 22.05 -7.45 22.06
CA SER A 386 22.16 -6.01 21.81
C SER A 386 23.60 -5.51 21.94
N ASN A 387 24.30 -5.93 22.99
CA ASN A 387 25.71 -5.57 23.20
C ASN A 387 26.61 -6.15 22.11
N PHE A 388 26.37 -7.39 21.70
CA PHE A 388 27.06 -8.01 20.58
C PHE A 388 26.89 -7.22 19.28
N LEU A 389 25.66 -6.85 18.91
CA LEU A 389 25.42 -6.06 17.69
C LEU A 389 26.05 -4.66 17.77
N ARG A 390 26.01 -4.00 18.94
CA ARG A 390 26.70 -2.71 19.16
C ARG A 390 28.21 -2.82 19.00
N GLN A 391 28.82 -3.89 19.51
CA GLN A 391 30.26 -4.15 19.36
C GLN A 391 30.66 -4.37 17.90
N LEU A 392 29.75 -4.94 17.09
CA LEU A 392 29.92 -5.05 15.64
C LEU A 392 29.63 -3.77 14.87
N ALA A 393 29.27 -2.68 15.56
CA ALA A 393 28.76 -1.45 14.97
C ALA A 393 27.58 -1.68 14.00
N VAL A 394 26.75 -2.70 14.29
CA VAL A 394 25.54 -3.01 13.53
C VAL A 394 24.40 -2.20 14.11
N SER A 395 23.75 -1.39 13.28
CA SER A 395 22.54 -0.66 13.69
C SER A 395 21.34 -1.62 13.73
N PHE A 396 20.59 -1.58 14.83
CA PHE A 396 19.43 -2.43 15.03
C PHE A 396 18.39 -1.73 15.92
N HIS A 397 17.17 -2.25 15.87
CA HIS A 397 16.11 -1.90 16.80
C HIS A 397 15.46 -3.16 17.37
N MET A 398 14.94 -3.03 18.60
CA MET A 398 14.12 -4.06 19.21
C MET A 398 12.86 -4.26 18.37
N GLY A 399 12.55 -5.50 18.03
CA GLY A 399 11.35 -5.80 17.25
C GLY A 399 10.10 -5.30 17.99
N SER A 400 9.26 -4.53 17.31
CA SER A 400 7.95 -4.09 17.81
C SER A 400 6.81 -4.95 17.28
N GLU A 401 7.08 -5.83 16.33
CA GLU A 401 6.05 -6.59 15.63
C GLU A 401 6.60 -7.83 14.90
N SER A 402 5.68 -8.71 14.49
CA SER A 402 6.02 -9.91 13.73
C SER A 402 6.24 -9.61 12.25
N LYS A 403 6.97 -10.47 11.52
CA LYS A 403 7.16 -10.32 10.07
C LYS A 403 5.82 -10.26 9.32
N PHE A 404 4.88 -11.10 9.72
CA PHE A 404 3.54 -11.14 9.14
C PHE A 404 2.74 -9.86 9.46
N ALA A 405 2.87 -9.31 10.66
CA ALA A 405 2.21 -8.05 11.01
C ALA A 405 2.73 -6.89 10.14
N ARG A 406 4.06 -6.78 9.96
CA ARG A 406 4.66 -5.81 9.02
C ARG A 406 4.17 -6.00 7.60
N TYR A 407 4.16 -7.24 7.16
CA TYR A 407 3.67 -7.60 5.83
C TYR A 407 2.20 -7.23 5.63
N ALA A 408 1.34 -7.56 6.59
CA ALA A 408 -0.09 -7.29 6.53
C ALA A 408 -0.39 -5.79 6.57
N GLN A 409 0.35 -5.01 7.39
CA GLN A 409 0.27 -3.55 7.38
C GLN A 409 0.67 -2.98 6.02
N TYR A 410 1.78 -3.46 5.44
CA TYR A 410 2.19 -3.04 4.11
C TYR A 410 1.14 -3.40 3.05
N LEU A 411 0.55 -4.60 3.10
CA LEU A 411 -0.50 -4.99 2.16
C LEU A 411 -1.76 -4.15 2.33
N ALA A 412 -2.18 -3.89 3.56
CA ALA A 412 -3.34 -3.03 3.86
C ALA A 412 -3.10 -1.63 3.30
N ALA A 413 -1.92 -1.06 3.58
CA ALA A 413 -1.44 0.17 3.01
C ALA A 413 -1.50 0.13 1.46
N THR A 414 -1.01 -0.93 0.81
CA THR A 414 -1.03 -1.04 -0.65
C THR A 414 -2.46 -1.12 -1.23
N ARG A 415 -3.38 -1.83 -0.55
CA ARG A 415 -4.78 -1.97 -0.96
C ARG A 415 -5.58 -0.67 -0.77
N GLU A 416 -5.34 0.04 0.33
CA GLU A 416 -5.87 1.38 0.54
C GLU A 416 -5.31 2.36 -0.51
N ALA A 417 -4.06 2.20 -0.94
CA ALA A 417 -3.45 2.99 -2.03
C ALA A 417 -4.20 2.83 -3.36
N GLU A 418 -4.68 1.63 -3.67
CA GLU A 418 -5.50 1.35 -4.85
C GLU A 418 -6.91 1.96 -4.75
N GLN A 419 -7.38 2.29 -3.55
CA GLN A 419 -8.73 2.82 -3.31
C GLN A 419 -8.76 4.34 -3.06
N ASP A 420 -7.69 4.94 -2.53
CA ASP A 420 -7.75 6.29 -1.93
C ASP A 420 -7.34 7.46 -2.86
N ALA A 421 -6.74 7.21 -4.02
CA ALA A 421 -6.47 8.27 -4.99
C ALA A 421 -6.43 7.73 -6.42
N ASN A 422 -7.59 7.75 -7.07
CA ASN A 422 -7.69 7.60 -8.52
C ASN A 422 -7.48 8.99 -9.15
N ASP A 423 -6.23 9.46 -9.20
CA ASP A 423 -5.91 10.73 -9.84
C ASP A 423 -5.51 10.50 -11.30
N VAL A 424 -5.97 11.34 -12.22
CA VAL A 424 -5.50 11.35 -13.62
C VAL A 424 -4.48 12.45 -13.79
N LYS A 425 -3.33 12.13 -14.40
CA LYS A 425 -2.24 13.06 -14.64
C LYS A 425 -1.82 13.09 -16.10
N LEU A 426 -1.85 14.28 -16.70
CA LEU A 426 -1.34 14.58 -18.04
C LEU A 426 -0.25 15.65 -17.96
N ARG A 427 0.68 15.63 -18.92
CA ARG A 427 1.75 16.62 -19.07
C ARG A 427 1.55 17.39 -20.37
N LEU A 428 1.57 18.71 -20.31
CA LEU A 428 1.54 19.58 -21.48
C LEU A 428 2.96 19.79 -22.00
N THR A 429 3.15 19.84 -23.32
CA THR A 429 4.50 19.89 -23.90
C THR A 429 5.15 21.26 -23.78
N ASN A 430 4.35 22.33 -23.74
CA ASN A 430 4.87 23.70 -23.79
C ASN A 430 3.95 24.73 -23.10
N VAL A 431 4.49 25.94 -22.90
CA VAL A 431 3.82 27.07 -22.24
C VAL A 431 2.59 27.56 -23.00
N ASN A 432 2.60 27.52 -24.33
CA ASN A 432 1.46 27.97 -25.13
C ASN A 432 0.26 27.05 -24.91
N GLY A 433 0.50 25.74 -24.85
CA GLY A 433 -0.52 24.75 -24.48
C GLY A 433 -1.08 25.00 -23.08
N TYR A 434 -0.21 25.29 -22.11
CA TYR A 434 -0.65 25.65 -20.75
C TYR A 434 -1.55 26.89 -20.73
N GLU A 435 -1.14 27.98 -21.39
CA GLU A 435 -1.93 29.22 -21.43
C GLU A 435 -3.26 29.07 -22.19
N GLU A 436 -3.30 28.22 -23.22
CA GLU A 436 -4.54 27.89 -23.93
C GLU A 436 -5.53 27.16 -23.01
N VAL A 437 -5.06 26.13 -22.31
CA VAL A 437 -5.89 25.39 -21.33
C VAL A 437 -6.35 26.33 -20.21
N ARG A 438 -5.44 27.15 -19.67
CA ARG A 438 -5.76 28.15 -18.64
C ARG A 438 -6.87 29.08 -19.10
N ARG A 439 -6.75 29.65 -20.30
CA ARG A 439 -7.75 30.57 -20.87
C ARG A 439 -9.08 29.87 -21.06
N ASN A 440 -9.09 28.65 -21.57
CA ASN A 440 -10.33 27.89 -21.79
C ASN A 440 -11.03 27.56 -20.46
N LEU A 441 -10.29 27.10 -19.46
CA LEU A 441 -10.82 26.83 -18.12
C LEU A 441 -11.41 28.10 -17.47
N GLN A 442 -10.74 29.25 -17.62
CA GLN A 442 -11.27 30.52 -17.12
C GLN A 442 -12.52 30.99 -17.90
N GLN A 443 -12.58 30.75 -19.21
CA GLN A 443 -13.75 31.06 -20.03
C GLN A 443 -14.98 30.23 -19.67
N LEU A 444 -14.80 28.95 -19.32
CA LEU A 444 -15.90 28.08 -18.88
C LEU A 444 -16.56 28.57 -17.58
N LEU A 445 -15.85 29.36 -16.79
CA LEU A 445 -16.31 29.90 -15.52
C LEU A 445 -16.89 31.32 -15.64
N LEU A 446 -16.62 32.02 -16.74
CA LEU A 446 -17.21 33.34 -16.98
C LEU A 446 -18.71 33.19 -17.28
N PRO A 447 -19.59 33.86 -16.54
CA PRO A 447 -21.02 33.80 -16.82
C PRO A 447 -21.27 34.34 -18.24
N THR A 448 -21.96 33.52 -19.03
CA THR A 448 -22.26 33.73 -20.46
C THR A 448 -23.03 35.03 -20.74
N SER A 449 -23.51 35.69 -19.68
CA SER A 449 -24.26 36.96 -19.70
C SER A 449 -23.41 38.21 -19.95
N SER A 450 -22.07 38.12 -19.97
CA SER A 450 -21.20 39.29 -20.23
C SER A 450 -20.91 39.55 -21.72
N ALA A 451 -21.16 38.60 -22.62
CA ALA A 451 -20.80 38.73 -24.04
C ALA A 451 -21.84 39.44 -24.92
N THR A 452 -23.06 39.70 -24.44
CA THR A 452 -24.15 40.28 -25.27
C THR A 452 -24.90 41.47 -24.66
N ALA A 453 -24.48 42.02 -23.52
CA ALA A 453 -25.20 43.10 -22.84
C ALA A 453 -24.67 44.52 -23.20
N GLN A 454 -24.79 44.92 -24.47
CA GLN A 454 -24.90 46.33 -24.87
C GLN A 454 -26.37 46.65 -25.17
N SER A 455 -27.22 46.59 -24.15
CA SER A 455 -28.57 47.17 -24.23
C SER A 455 -29.05 47.49 -22.81
N SER A 456 -28.93 48.77 -22.49
CA SER A 456 -29.47 49.47 -21.34
C SER A 456 -30.92 49.11 -21.02
N GLN A 457 -31.20 48.59 -19.81
CA GLN A 457 -32.11 49.21 -18.81
C GLN A 457 -32.54 48.31 -17.64
N ASP A 458 -32.15 47.04 -17.56
CA ASP A 458 -32.44 46.22 -16.36
C ASP A 458 -31.20 46.01 -15.48
N ARG A 459 -30.79 47.11 -14.86
CA ARG A 459 -29.80 47.16 -13.78
C ARG A 459 -30.47 47.06 -12.42
N ARG A 460 -31.33 46.04 -12.20
CA ARG A 460 -31.81 45.71 -10.85
C ARG A 460 -30.92 44.63 -10.26
N HIS A 461 -30.10 45.08 -9.31
CA HIS A 461 -29.49 44.31 -8.23
C HIS A 461 -29.93 42.84 -8.14
N LEU A 462 -29.07 41.95 -8.64
CA LEU A 462 -28.91 40.61 -8.09
C LEU A 462 -27.51 40.56 -7.47
N SER A 463 -27.38 41.20 -6.30
CA SER A 463 -26.38 40.82 -5.32
C SER A 463 -26.75 39.40 -4.86
N ASN A 464 -26.21 38.39 -5.54
CA ASN A 464 -26.30 37.04 -5.03
C ASN A 464 -25.44 36.97 -3.76
N THR A 465 -26.10 36.52 -2.70
CA THR A 465 -25.56 36.21 -1.36
C THR A 465 -25.06 37.38 -0.52
N GLU A 466 -25.98 38.03 0.21
CA GLU A 466 -25.71 38.32 1.63
C GLU A 466 -25.56 36.97 2.35
N VAL A 467 -24.37 36.38 2.28
CA VAL A 467 -23.93 35.44 3.32
C VAL A 467 -23.51 36.34 4.48
N ASN A 468 -24.26 36.31 5.57
CA ASN A 468 -23.76 36.85 6.83
C ASN A 468 -22.37 36.23 7.06
N PRO A 469 -21.28 37.01 7.18
CA PRO A 469 -20.03 36.46 7.63
C PRO A 469 -20.30 35.94 9.04
N VAL A 470 -20.47 34.63 9.18
CA VAL A 470 -20.36 34.00 10.48
C VAL A 470 -18.88 34.15 10.79
N GLU A 471 -18.55 35.21 11.53
CA GLU A 471 -17.31 35.34 12.28
C GLU A 471 -17.31 34.21 13.32
N GLY A 472 -16.97 33.01 12.87
CA GLY A 472 -16.75 31.83 13.68
C GLY A 472 -15.46 31.19 13.20
N GLU A 473 -14.42 31.31 14.02
CA GLU A 473 -13.05 30.80 13.80
C GLU A 473 -12.94 29.27 13.54
N ASP A 474 -14.03 28.55 13.35
CA ASP A 474 -14.07 27.08 13.37
C ASP A 474 -14.51 26.41 12.05
N ALA A 475 -14.49 27.12 10.91
CA ALA A 475 -14.62 26.47 9.59
C ALA A 475 -13.35 25.66 9.25
N ARG A 476 -13.16 24.52 9.92
CA ARG A 476 -11.99 23.62 9.81
C ARG A 476 -11.88 22.82 8.50
N GLY A 477 -12.48 23.28 7.40
CA GLY A 477 -12.42 22.57 6.12
C GLY A 477 -12.09 23.51 4.97
N ASP A 478 -10.91 23.31 4.36
CA ASP A 478 -10.51 23.91 3.07
C ASP A 478 -11.47 23.46 1.94
N ASP A 479 -12.25 22.40 2.15
CA ASP A 479 -13.15 21.74 1.20
C ASP A 479 -14.47 22.47 0.95
N THR A 480 -14.60 23.77 1.24
CA THR A 480 -15.81 24.55 0.90
C THR A 480 -15.52 25.86 0.19
N TRP A 481 -14.28 26.08 -0.25
CA TRP A 481 -13.84 27.34 -0.87
C TRP A 481 -14.70 27.76 -2.08
N TRP A 482 -15.28 26.80 -2.80
CA TRP A 482 -16.13 27.06 -3.97
C TRP A 482 -17.50 27.67 -3.64
N HIS A 483 -17.98 27.57 -2.39
CA HIS A 483 -19.24 28.20 -1.99
C HIS A 483 -19.13 29.71 -1.83
N THR A 484 -17.92 30.22 -1.61
CA THR A 484 -17.68 31.64 -1.25
C THR A 484 -16.85 32.39 -2.30
N ASN A 485 -16.32 31.70 -3.31
CA ASN A 485 -15.46 32.32 -4.33
C ASN A 485 -16.26 32.69 -5.60
N PRO A 486 -16.50 33.99 -5.86
CA PRO A 486 -17.30 34.45 -7.01
C PRO A 486 -16.65 34.15 -8.37
N ASN A 487 -15.35 33.86 -8.40
CA ASN A 487 -14.62 33.60 -9.66
C ASN A 487 -14.73 32.16 -10.14
N GLY A 488 -15.23 31.22 -9.32
CA GLY A 488 -15.38 29.81 -9.69
C GLY A 488 -14.08 29.01 -9.82
N TYR A 489 -12.91 29.64 -9.63
CA TYR A 489 -11.59 29.00 -9.59
C TYR A 489 -10.72 29.54 -8.46
N LEU A 490 -9.75 28.73 -8.03
CA LEU A 490 -8.77 29.08 -7.01
C LEU A 490 -7.37 29.04 -7.62
N GLU A 491 -6.63 30.16 -7.54
CA GLU A 491 -5.23 30.24 -7.96
C GLU A 491 -4.33 30.30 -6.73
N GLU A 492 -3.35 29.40 -6.64
CA GLU A 492 -2.44 29.30 -5.50
C GLU A 492 -1.00 29.05 -5.95
N THR A 493 -0.06 29.70 -5.25
CA THR A 493 1.37 29.43 -5.37
C THR A 493 1.81 28.63 -4.15
N ASN A 494 2.40 27.47 -4.42
CA ASN A 494 2.87 26.52 -3.43
C ASN A 494 4.39 26.39 -3.52
N GLU A 495 5.07 26.44 -2.38
CA GLU A 495 6.48 26.08 -2.28
C GLU A 495 6.58 24.70 -1.61
N ASP A 496 7.13 23.73 -2.35
CA ASP A 496 7.23 22.35 -1.92
C ASP A 496 8.67 22.02 -1.51
N PHE A 497 8.85 21.57 -0.26
CA PHE A 497 10.11 21.05 0.28
C PHE A 497 10.01 19.54 0.43
N PHE A 498 11.00 18.81 -0.08
CA PHE A 498 11.04 17.35 0.00
C PHE A 498 12.17 16.88 0.90
N PHE A 499 11.90 15.80 1.64
CA PHE A 499 12.83 15.23 2.59
C PHE A 499 12.93 13.72 2.39
N ASP A 500 14.14 13.19 2.54
CA ASP A 500 14.44 11.76 2.51
C ASP A 500 15.69 11.48 3.35
N SER A 501 16.00 10.22 3.62
CA SER A 501 17.29 9.85 4.19
C SER A 501 18.43 10.15 3.20
N PRO A 502 19.68 10.30 3.69
CA PRO A 502 20.85 10.38 2.82
C PRO A 502 20.95 9.23 1.82
N GLU A 503 20.45 8.04 2.20
CA GLU A 503 20.42 6.82 1.39
C GLU A 503 19.25 6.78 0.39
N GLN A 504 18.34 7.77 0.44
CA GLN A 504 17.12 7.84 -0.36
C GLN A 504 16.13 6.69 -0.08
N THR A 505 15.96 6.34 1.19
CA THR A 505 15.14 5.20 1.62
C THR A 505 13.68 5.36 1.16
N LEU A 506 13.10 6.55 1.33
CA LEU A 506 11.71 6.81 0.91
C LEU A 506 11.60 6.69 -0.62
N ARG A 507 12.50 7.33 -1.38
CA ARG A 507 12.48 7.29 -2.84
C ARG A 507 12.61 5.87 -3.39
N ARG A 508 13.53 5.05 -2.85
CA ARG A 508 13.65 3.63 -3.24
C ARG A 508 12.36 2.85 -2.97
N GLY A 509 11.63 3.20 -1.92
CA GLY A 509 10.30 2.68 -1.60
C GLY A 509 9.15 3.30 -2.42
N LYS A 510 9.44 4.12 -3.44
CA LYS A 510 8.47 4.90 -4.22
C LYS A 510 7.60 5.81 -3.34
N SER A 511 8.20 6.37 -2.30
CA SER A 511 7.56 7.23 -1.30
C SER A 511 8.27 8.57 -1.21
N PHE A 512 7.60 9.59 -0.70
CA PHE A 512 8.23 10.87 -0.39
C PHE A 512 7.54 11.59 0.77
N LEU A 513 8.36 12.25 1.58
CA LEU A 513 7.91 13.19 2.60
C LEU A 513 8.01 14.60 2.04
N ARG A 514 6.90 15.34 2.07
CA ARG A 514 6.79 16.70 1.53
C ARG A 514 6.19 17.65 2.55
N LEU A 515 6.86 18.77 2.78
CA LEU A 515 6.27 19.93 3.43
C LEU A 515 5.88 20.94 2.35
N ARG A 516 4.60 21.28 2.26
CA ARG A 516 4.09 22.30 1.34
C ARG A 516 3.78 23.58 2.10
N LYS A 517 4.36 24.71 1.67
CA LYS A 517 3.98 26.06 2.12
C LYS A 517 3.02 26.68 1.10
N ARG A 518 1.80 26.98 1.52
CA ARG A 518 0.82 27.72 0.71
C ARG A 518 1.06 29.22 0.91
N LEU A 519 1.59 29.90 -0.11
CA LEU A 519 2.04 31.29 0.05
C LEU A 519 0.89 32.26 0.38
N HIS A 520 -0.30 32.01 -0.16
CA HIS A 520 -1.46 32.88 0.03
C HIS A 520 -2.05 32.83 1.44
N SER A 521 -1.98 31.69 2.11
CA SER A 521 -2.54 31.48 3.45
C SER A 521 -1.49 31.39 4.55
N ASN A 522 -0.21 31.39 4.19
CA ASN A 522 0.92 31.08 5.07
C ASN A 522 0.72 29.79 5.89
N LYS A 523 -0.04 28.83 5.34
CA LYS A 523 -0.28 27.51 5.94
C LYS A 523 0.75 26.51 5.46
N TYR A 524 1.05 25.54 6.31
CA TYR A 524 1.98 24.46 6.05
C TYR A 524 1.27 23.12 6.13
N LEU A 525 1.42 22.31 5.09
CA LEU A 525 0.87 20.97 5.00
C LEU A 525 2.02 19.96 4.89
N LEU A 526 2.21 19.14 5.92
CA LEU A 526 3.14 18.02 5.87
C LEU A 526 2.40 16.80 5.33
N ALA A 527 2.94 16.19 4.29
CA ALA A 527 2.36 15.04 3.61
C ALA A 527 3.40 13.96 3.39
N LEU A 528 3.08 12.72 3.78
CA LEU A 528 3.78 11.53 3.32
C LEU A 528 2.93 10.91 2.23
N LYS A 529 3.50 10.79 1.02
CA LYS A 529 2.93 9.96 -0.04
C LYS A 529 3.74 8.67 -0.13
N ALA A 530 3.09 7.53 0.03
CA ALA A 530 3.74 6.23 0.02
C ALA A 530 3.30 5.36 -1.16
N HIS A 531 4.23 4.53 -1.65
CA HIS A 531 4.02 3.53 -2.70
C HIS A 531 3.36 4.10 -3.96
N GLN A 532 3.86 5.22 -4.43
CA GLN A 532 3.31 5.88 -5.61
C GLN A 532 3.53 5.02 -6.87
N VAL A 533 2.45 4.76 -7.60
CA VAL A 533 2.45 4.00 -8.86
C VAL A 533 1.79 4.83 -9.96
N PHE A 534 2.38 4.82 -11.16
CA PHE A 534 1.82 5.44 -12.36
C PHE A 534 1.48 4.39 -13.40
N SER A 535 0.23 4.33 -13.86
CA SER A 535 -0.19 3.40 -14.91
C SER A 535 -1.21 4.04 -15.84
N GLY A 536 -0.83 4.22 -17.12
CA GLY A 536 -1.75 4.78 -18.13
C GLY A 536 -2.30 6.16 -17.78
N GLY A 537 -1.51 6.99 -17.09
CA GLY A 537 -1.91 8.33 -16.64
C GLY A 537 -2.64 8.36 -15.32
N GLN A 538 -2.90 7.19 -14.73
CA GLN A 538 -3.44 7.08 -13.39
C GLN A 538 -2.29 7.15 -12.40
N GLN A 539 -2.48 7.91 -11.33
CA GLN A 539 -1.53 8.04 -10.23
C GLN A 539 -2.19 7.55 -8.96
N ASN A 540 -1.71 6.42 -8.44
CA ASN A 540 -2.18 5.85 -7.19
C ASN A 540 -1.13 6.06 -6.11
N SER A 541 -1.53 6.46 -4.92
CA SER A 541 -0.63 6.62 -3.77
C SER A 541 -1.40 6.64 -2.47
N LEU A 542 -0.81 6.06 -1.42
CA LEU A 542 -1.24 6.37 -0.06
C LEU A 542 -0.83 7.78 0.27
N SER A 543 -1.72 8.54 0.90
CA SER A 543 -1.34 9.86 1.40
C SER A 543 -1.81 10.06 2.83
N SER A 544 -0.85 10.33 3.71
CA SER A 544 -1.13 10.84 5.05
C SER A 544 -0.75 12.31 5.09
N LYS A 545 -1.65 13.16 5.57
CA LYS A 545 -1.51 14.62 5.52
C LYS A 545 -1.83 15.21 6.90
N VAL A 546 -1.06 16.21 7.31
CA VAL A 546 -1.29 16.93 8.57
C VAL A 546 -0.92 18.40 8.39
N ASP A 547 -1.82 19.29 8.79
CA ASP A 547 -1.50 20.72 8.89
C ASP A 547 -0.55 20.94 10.07
N VAL A 548 0.53 21.68 9.83
CA VAL A 548 1.56 21.98 10.83
C VAL A 548 1.69 23.48 11.05
N SER A 549 2.06 23.88 12.26
CA SER A 549 2.31 25.29 12.54
C SER A 549 3.60 25.76 11.87
N GLU A 550 3.73 27.07 11.65
CA GLU A 550 4.95 27.66 11.07
C GLU A 550 6.21 27.36 11.90
N VAL A 551 6.09 27.27 13.22
CA VAL A 551 7.20 26.91 14.12
C VAL A 551 7.67 25.48 13.86
N VAL A 552 6.72 24.53 13.75
CA VAL A 552 7.00 23.11 13.46
C VAL A 552 7.58 22.95 12.05
N ALA A 553 7.03 23.68 11.07
CA ALA A 553 7.55 23.71 9.71
C ALA A 553 8.99 24.23 9.63
N ARG A 554 9.30 25.31 10.36
CA ARG A 554 10.67 25.83 10.46
C ARG A 554 11.62 24.83 11.10
N ALA A 555 11.20 24.17 12.19
CA ALA A 555 12.03 23.12 12.82
C ALA A 555 12.40 22.00 11.83
N LEU A 556 11.44 21.55 10.99
CA LEU A 556 11.71 20.57 9.94
C LEU A 556 12.64 21.11 8.84
N ILE A 557 12.48 22.37 8.43
CA ILE A 557 13.34 22.98 7.40
C ILE A 557 14.77 23.20 7.91
N ASP A 558 14.92 23.68 9.15
CA ASP A 558 16.20 24.09 9.73
C ASP A 558 17.05 22.88 10.14
N ASN A 559 16.43 21.88 10.79
CA ASN A 559 17.12 20.64 11.18
C ASN A 559 16.20 19.41 11.02
N PRO A 560 16.07 18.87 9.79
CA PRO A 560 15.13 17.80 9.49
C PRO A 560 15.39 16.50 10.28
N THR A 561 16.66 16.19 10.58
CA THR A 561 17.01 15.02 11.39
C THR A 561 16.62 15.21 12.85
N GLN A 562 16.93 16.36 13.46
CA GLN A 562 16.49 16.66 14.82
C GLN A 562 14.95 16.66 14.93
N PHE A 563 14.28 17.27 13.96
CA PHE A 563 12.82 17.25 13.87
C PHE A 563 12.27 15.83 13.87
N LEU A 564 12.84 14.94 13.06
CA LEU A 564 12.43 13.55 13.00
C LEU A 564 12.51 12.88 14.38
N HIS A 565 13.63 13.05 15.10
CA HIS A 565 13.81 12.48 16.43
C HIS A 565 12.84 13.05 17.47
N GLU A 566 12.64 14.36 17.50
CA GLU A 566 11.79 15.02 18.50
C GLU A 566 10.30 14.75 18.25
N TYR A 567 9.90 14.66 16.99
CA TYR A 567 8.49 14.59 16.61
C TYR A 567 8.01 13.21 16.15
N ALA A 568 8.85 12.17 16.21
CA ALA A 568 8.51 10.80 15.83
C ALA A 568 7.25 10.24 16.52
N GLU A 569 6.97 10.60 17.77
CA GLU A 569 5.76 10.15 18.48
C GLU A 569 4.61 11.19 18.44
N HIS A 570 4.86 12.40 17.93
CA HIS A 570 3.93 13.52 17.97
C HIS A 570 3.04 13.61 16.71
N PHE A 571 3.56 13.22 15.54
CA PHE A 571 2.80 13.22 14.29
C PHE A 571 2.73 11.82 13.71
N ALA A 572 1.53 11.37 13.34
CA ALA A 572 1.34 10.07 12.69
C ALA A 572 2.22 9.94 11.42
N VAL A 573 2.28 10.99 10.61
CA VAL A 573 3.13 11.04 9.41
C VAL A 573 4.60 10.77 9.74
N VAL A 574 5.14 11.44 10.76
CA VAL A 574 6.55 11.32 11.16
C VAL A 574 6.81 9.98 11.84
N LYS A 575 5.83 9.50 12.62
CA LYS A 575 5.84 8.17 13.24
C LYS A 575 5.94 7.06 12.21
N THR A 576 5.18 7.15 11.12
CA THR A 576 5.24 6.20 10.01
C THR A 576 6.60 6.27 9.31
N VAL A 577 7.13 7.46 9.01
CA VAL A 577 8.49 7.62 8.45
C VAL A 577 9.56 6.99 9.36
N TRP A 578 9.43 7.15 10.68
CA TRP A 578 10.35 6.57 11.65
C TRP A 578 10.17 5.05 11.79
N LYS A 579 8.98 4.57 12.14
CA LYS A 579 8.73 3.18 12.52
C LYS A 579 8.64 2.25 11.32
N GLU A 580 7.91 2.64 10.29
CA GLU A 580 7.59 1.78 9.15
C GLU A 580 8.67 1.87 8.06
N PHE A 581 9.09 3.09 7.70
CA PHE A 581 10.13 3.28 6.69
C PHE A 581 11.55 3.14 7.25
N GLY A 582 11.72 3.07 8.57
CA GLY A 582 13.02 2.91 9.20
C GLY A 582 13.95 4.11 9.01
N VAL A 583 13.43 5.27 8.61
CA VAL A 583 14.24 6.47 8.39
C VAL A 583 14.68 7.01 9.75
N ARG A 584 15.99 7.28 9.90
CA ARG A 584 16.61 7.79 11.14
C ARG A 584 17.22 9.17 10.95
N GLU A 585 17.61 9.48 9.74
CA GLU A 585 18.12 10.79 9.35
C GLU A 585 17.27 11.31 8.20
N LEU A 586 16.98 12.61 8.22
CA LEU A 586 16.36 13.30 7.11
C LEU A 586 17.28 14.41 6.62
N CYS A 587 17.38 14.52 5.31
CA CYS A 587 17.96 15.64 4.61
C CYS A 587 16.94 16.19 3.61
N ARG A 588 17.03 17.49 3.33
CA ARG A 588 16.22 18.10 2.28
C ARG A 588 16.76 17.66 0.91
N THR A 589 15.92 17.08 0.07
CA THR A 589 16.32 16.49 -1.21
C THR A 589 15.96 17.32 -2.43
N ALA A 590 14.86 18.08 -2.36
CA ALA A 590 14.41 18.95 -3.43
C ALA A 590 13.61 20.14 -2.91
N THR A 591 13.59 21.22 -3.68
CA THR A 591 12.68 22.35 -3.45
C THR A 591 12.28 22.95 -4.79
N PHE A 592 10.98 23.13 -4.99
CA PHE A 592 10.44 23.78 -6.18
C PHE A 592 9.12 24.49 -5.88
N THR A 593 8.73 25.38 -6.79
CA THR A 593 7.51 26.17 -6.65
C THR A 593 6.50 25.72 -7.70
N THR A 594 5.24 25.58 -7.32
CA THR A 594 4.13 25.25 -8.22
C THR A 594 3.05 26.31 -8.13
N GLU A 595 2.75 26.97 -9.24
CA GLU A 595 1.54 27.75 -9.45
C GLU A 595 0.43 26.79 -9.88
N ARG A 596 -0.68 26.76 -9.15
CA ARG A 596 -1.80 25.85 -9.35
C ARG A 596 -3.08 26.64 -9.56
N LEU A 597 -3.74 26.40 -10.68
CA LEU A 597 -5.12 26.82 -10.93
C LEU A 597 -6.05 25.62 -10.68
N THR A 598 -6.99 25.75 -9.75
CA THR A 598 -7.97 24.72 -9.41
C THR A 598 -9.36 25.12 -9.90
N VAL A 599 -10.00 24.24 -10.68
CA VAL A 599 -11.30 24.44 -11.33
C VAL A 599 -12.21 23.24 -11.11
N LEU A 600 -13.47 23.48 -10.78
CA LEU A 600 -14.48 22.43 -10.73
C LEU A 600 -15.00 22.12 -12.13
N TRP A 601 -14.91 20.87 -12.55
CA TRP A 601 -15.34 20.42 -13.86
C TRP A 601 -16.75 19.83 -13.81
N TRP A 602 -17.73 20.72 -13.65
CA TRP A 602 -19.15 20.38 -13.56
C TRP A 602 -19.71 19.74 -14.84
N ALA A 603 -19.12 20.06 -15.99
CA ALA A 603 -19.59 19.60 -17.29
C ALA A 603 -19.02 18.23 -17.71
N ALA A 604 -18.26 17.56 -16.84
CA ALA A 604 -17.70 16.25 -17.12
C ALA A 604 -18.80 15.23 -17.44
N GLN A 605 -18.73 14.62 -18.61
CA GLN A 605 -19.71 13.64 -19.07
C GLN A 605 -19.56 12.32 -18.31
N VAL A 606 -18.32 11.95 -17.99
CA VAL A 606 -17.96 10.72 -17.29
C VAL A 606 -18.37 10.69 -15.81
N GLN A 607 -18.60 11.86 -15.19
CA GLN A 607 -19.05 11.98 -13.80
C GLN A 607 -20.08 13.11 -13.68
N GLN A 608 -21.34 12.80 -14.01
CA GLN A 608 -22.43 13.76 -13.91
C GLN A 608 -22.70 14.15 -12.46
N SER A 609 -22.33 15.37 -12.08
CA SER A 609 -22.55 15.83 -10.71
C SER A 609 -24.04 15.95 -10.41
N THR A 610 -24.46 15.35 -9.30
CA THR A 610 -25.85 15.42 -8.82
C THR A 610 -26.27 16.83 -8.38
N LEU A 611 -25.32 17.70 -8.05
CA LEU A 611 -25.59 19.08 -7.64
C LEU A 611 -26.07 19.96 -8.80
N GLN A 612 -25.69 19.61 -10.03
CA GLN A 612 -26.07 20.35 -11.25
C GLN A 612 -27.55 20.20 -11.60
N ARG A 613 -28.24 19.13 -11.13
CA ARG A 613 -29.67 18.89 -11.39
C ARG A 613 -30.63 19.88 -10.73
N SER A 614 -30.13 20.80 -9.89
CA SER A 614 -30.95 21.81 -9.23
C SER A 614 -31.06 23.14 -9.98
N TRP A 615 -30.32 23.31 -11.09
CA TRP A 615 -30.48 24.48 -11.95
C TRP A 615 -31.51 24.17 -13.06
N PRO A 616 -32.66 24.88 -13.12
CA PRO A 616 -33.69 24.59 -14.10
C PRO A 616 -33.24 25.05 -15.50
N ALA A 617 -32.48 24.21 -16.19
CA ALA A 617 -32.30 24.30 -17.63
C ALA A 617 -33.53 23.69 -18.32
N GLY A 618 -34.65 24.41 -18.32
CA GLY A 618 -35.92 23.84 -18.77
C GLY A 618 -37.10 24.80 -18.86
N ALA A 619 -36.93 25.96 -19.50
CA ALA A 619 -38.06 26.72 -20.06
C ALA A 619 -37.65 27.42 -21.36
N ALA A 620 -37.09 26.66 -22.30
CA ALA A 620 -36.85 27.12 -23.66
C ALA A 620 -37.21 26.00 -24.65
N SER A 621 -38.50 25.64 -24.70
CA SER A 621 -39.20 25.12 -25.88
C SER A 621 -40.66 24.86 -25.54
N ALA A 622 -41.50 25.89 -25.70
CA ALA A 622 -42.91 25.81 -26.11
C ALA A 622 -43.57 27.18 -25.89
N ILE A 623 -43.38 28.11 -26.83
CA ILE A 623 -44.32 29.22 -27.02
C ILE A 623 -45.29 28.79 -28.12
N ALA A 624 -46.49 28.37 -27.72
CA ALA A 624 -47.69 28.62 -28.48
C ALA A 624 -48.89 28.73 -27.54
N GLN A 625 -49.41 29.95 -27.47
CA GLN A 625 -50.80 30.32 -27.20
C GLN A 625 -51.34 30.35 -25.75
N GLN A 626 -51.60 31.60 -25.36
CA GLN A 626 -52.88 32.13 -24.84
C GLN A 626 -53.03 32.40 -23.33
N SER A 627 -53.07 33.71 -23.07
CA SER A 627 -54.01 34.47 -22.22
C SER A 627 -53.95 34.39 -20.68
N GLN A 628 -53.38 35.46 -20.12
CA GLN A 628 -53.91 36.32 -19.04
C GLN A 628 -54.00 35.76 -17.59
N PRO A 629 -54.03 36.67 -16.57
CA PRO A 629 -53.21 36.54 -15.36
C PRO A 629 -54.03 36.22 -14.11
N ILE A 630 -53.44 35.51 -13.15
CA ILE A 630 -53.88 35.53 -11.75
C ILE A 630 -52.64 35.53 -10.82
N TYR A 631 -52.56 36.57 -10.00
CA TYR A 631 -51.66 36.67 -8.84
C TYR A 631 -51.92 35.52 -7.87
N THR A 632 -50.88 34.78 -7.46
CA THR A 632 -50.77 34.27 -6.09
C THR A 632 -49.31 34.21 -5.64
N SER A 633 -49.06 34.91 -4.54
CA SER A 633 -47.88 34.86 -3.68
C SER A 633 -47.59 33.43 -3.23
N THR A 634 -46.32 33.03 -3.13
CA THR A 634 -45.88 32.12 -2.05
C THR A 634 -44.37 32.12 -1.85
N SER A 635 -43.98 32.66 -0.69
CA SER A 635 -42.87 32.21 0.13
C SER A 635 -42.69 30.68 0.13
N TYR A 636 -41.54 30.19 -0.33
CA TYR A 636 -41.20 28.75 -0.29
C TYR A 636 -39.70 28.48 -0.03
N TYR A 637 -39.06 29.27 0.84
CA TYR A 637 -37.63 29.08 1.19
C TYR A 637 -37.38 28.41 2.55
N LEU A 638 -38.35 27.68 3.10
CA LEU A 638 -38.22 26.98 4.40
C LEU A 638 -38.73 25.53 4.38
N SER A 639 -38.35 24.72 3.38
CA SER A 639 -38.67 23.27 3.41
C SER A 639 -37.51 22.30 3.23
N GLN A 640 -36.27 22.73 3.03
CA GLN A 640 -35.14 21.79 2.95
C GLN A 640 -34.69 21.21 4.31
N GLN A 641 -35.11 21.78 5.44
CA GLN A 641 -34.84 21.20 6.76
C GLN A 641 -35.90 20.18 7.22
N GLN A 642 -36.96 19.92 6.43
CA GLN A 642 -38.06 19.04 6.83
C GLN A 642 -38.25 17.78 5.97
N GLN A 643 -37.28 17.42 5.12
CA GLN A 643 -37.23 16.09 4.46
C GLN A 643 -36.29 15.10 5.17
N ARG A 644 -36.18 15.18 6.51
CA ARG A 644 -35.53 14.16 7.33
C ARG A 644 -36.48 13.08 7.84
N GLY A 645 -37.76 13.14 7.48
CA GLY A 645 -38.75 12.11 7.82
C GLY A 645 -39.56 11.76 6.58
N TYR A 646 -39.36 10.53 6.11
CA TYR A 646 -40.23 9.66 5.29
C TYR A 646 -39.41 8.94 4.21
N GLY A 647 -39.27 7.64 4.44
CA GLY A 647 -38.44 6.74 3.67
C GLY A 647 -38.87 6.63 2.22
N VAL A 648 -37.94 6.97 1.33
CA VAL A 648 -37.85 6.36 0.02
C VAL A 648 -36.42 5.85 -0.09
N ALA A 649 -36.26 4.55 0.12
CA ALA A 649 -35.02 3.83 -0.17
C ALA A 649 -34.69 4.03 -1.67
N ASN A 650 -33.43 4.36 -1.98
CA ASN A 650 -32.83 4.50 -3.33
C ASN A 650 -32.55 5.93 -3.85
N LYS A 651 -32.31 6.95 -3.01
CA LYS A 651 -31.52 8.11 -3.49
C LYS A 651 -30.03 7.74 -3.41
N LEU A 652 -29.42 7.51 -4.57
CA LEU A 652 -27.95 7.38 -4.70
C LEU A 652 -27.27 8.58 -4.04
N PRO A 653 -26.13 8.39 -3.37
CA PRO A 653 -25.39 9.48 -2.73
C PRO A 653 -25.03 10.57 -3.76
N PRO A 654 -24.96 11.84 -3.33
CA PRO A 654 -24.63 12.93 -4.23
C PRO A 654 -23.21 12.76 -4.77
N VAL A 655 -23.08 12.68 -6.10
CA VAL A 655 -21.79 12.61 -6.81
C VAL A 655 -21.21 14.03 -6.93
N PRO A 656 -20.03 14.31 -6.36
CA PRO A 656 -19.37 15.61 -6.49
C PRO A 656 -18.77 15.81 -7.89
N PRO A 657 -18.44 17.04 -8.32
CA PRO A 657 -17.78 17.27 -9.61
C PRO A 657 -16.32 16.81 -9.57
N LEU A 658 -15.77 16.49 -10.76
CA LEU A 658 -14.32 16.35 -10.92
C LEU A 658 -13.63 17.68 -10.64
N ILE A 659 -12.38 17.62 -10.16
CA ILE A 659 -11.58 18.81 -9.88
C ILE A 659 -10.34 18.78 -10.77
N ILE A 660 -10.19 19.81 -11.61
CA ILE A 660 -9.01 19.99 -12.46
C ILE A 660 -8.01 20.89 -11.72
N HIS A 661 -6.79 20.42 -11.57
CA HIS A 661 -5.64 21.21 -11.18
C HIS A 661 -4.72 21.40 -12.39
N LEU A 662 -4.56 22.64 -12.83
CA LEU A 662 -3.62 23.04 -13.87
C LEU A 662 -2.38 23.63 -13.20
N ASP A 663 -1.25 22.94 -13.31
CA ASP A 663 -0.01 23.24 -12.60
C ASP A 663 1.06 23.76 -13.54
N ARG A 664 1.73 24.85 -13.14
CA ARG A 664 3.02 25.32 -13.67
C ARG A 664 4.06 25.16 -12.57
N THR A 665 5.04 24.29 -12.78
CA THR A 665 6.07 23.96 -11.79
C THR A 665 7.42 24.50 -12.24
N LEU A 666 8.03 25.31 -11.39
CA LEU A 666 9.36 25.90 -11.58
C LEU A 666 10.39 25.16 -10.73
N TYR A 667 11.28 24.42 -11.39
CA TYR A 667 12.41 23.74 -10.78
C TYR A 667 13.64 24.65 -10.78
N LYS A 668 14.27 24.78 -9.62
CA LYS A 668 15.60 25.39 -9.47
C LYS A 668 16.62 24.26 -9.42
N LEU A 669 17.35 24.08 -10.50
CA LEU A 669 18.34 23.02 -10.64
C LEU A 669 19.74 23.58 -10.39
N PRO A 670 20.60 22.81 -9.71
CA PRO A 670 21.99 23.19 -9.54
C PRO A 670 22.69 23.31 -10.92
N ALA A 671 23.50 24.35 -11.12
CA ALA A 671 24.19 24.58 -12.40
C ALA A 671 25.18 23.48 -12.81
N ASP A 672 25.74 22.78 -11.81
CA ASP A 672 26.73 21.72 -11.98
C ASP A 672 26.14 20.41 -11.44
N ALA A 673 25.44 19.68 -12.31
CA ALA A 673 24.78 18.41 -11.96
C ALA A 673 25.77 17.33 -11.49
N GLN A 674 27.06 17.44 -11.83
CA GLN A 674 28.08 16.45 -11.48
C GLN A 674 28.86 16.76 -10.19
N ALA A 675 28.62 17.90 -9.54
CA ALA A 675 29.28 18.20 -8.29
C ALA A 675 28.83 17.20 -7.18
N PRO A 676 29.75 16.68 -6.36
CA PRO A 676 29.42 15.74 -5.29
C PRO A 676 28.37 16.36 -4.36
N ARG A 677 27.38 15.57 -3.92
CA ARG A 677 26.33 16.02 -3.00
C ARG A 677 26.95 16.52 -1.70
N ILE A 678 27.04 17.85 -1.55
CA ILE A 678 27.55 18.50 -0.33
C ILE A 678 26.40 18.62 0.67
N PRO A 679 26.61 18.36 1.97
CA PRO A 679 25.63 18.64 3.02
C PRO A 679 25.10 20.07 2.95
N PHE A 680 23.78 20.23 2.98
CA PHE A 680 23.07 21.51 2.78
C PHE A 680 23.36 22.59 3.82
N THR A 681 24.15 22.31 4.86
CA THR A 681 24.62 23.32 5.81
C THR A 681 25.58 24.33 5.17
N GLN A 682 26.11 24.04 3.98
CA GLN A 682 26.94 24.96 3.21
C GLN A 682 26.14 25.64 2.10
N CYS A 683 25.65 26.85 2.38
CA CYS A 683 24.99 27.70 1.39
C CYS A 683 26.04 28.21 0.37
N ARG A 684 26.05 27.69 -0.86
CA ARG A 684 26.81 28.28 -1.97
C ARG A 684 25.88 29.08 -2.89
N SER A 685 26.38 30.17 -3.46
CA SER A 685 25.71 30.92 -4.53
C SER A 685 25.91 30.19 -5.87
N TRP A 686 25.02 29.29 -6.24
CA TRP A 686 25.04 28.68 -7.57
C TRP A 686 24.19 29.52 -8.52
N SER A 687 24.58 29.62 -9.78
CA SER A 687 23.76 30.23 -10.83
C SER A 687 22.71 29.22 -11.28
N ASP A 688 21.64 29.07 -10.51
CA ASP A 688 20.63 28.02 -10.71
C ASP A 688 20.04 28.04 -12.12
N ARG A 689 20.02 26.87 -12.77
CA ARG A 689 19.26 26.65 -14.02
C ARG A 689 17.79 26.55 -13.65
N GLN A 690 16.95 27.32 -14.31
CA GLN A 690 15.50 27.25 -14.14
C GLN A 690 14.88 26.40 -15.25
N CYS A 691 14.06 25.43 -14.85
CA CYS A 691 13.30 24.58 -15.75
C CYS A 691 11.83 24.63 -15.36
N GLU A 692 10.94 24.69 -16.34
CA GLU A 692 9.49 24.71 -16.11
C GLU A 692 8.82 23.46 -16.69
N THR A 693 7.84 22.92 -15.97
CA THR A 693 6.92 21.91 -16.50
C THR A 693 5.46 22.28 -16.25
N TYR A 694 4.60 21.74 -17.10
CA TYR A 694 3.17 22.05 -17.15
C TYR A 694 2.38 20.76 -17.07
N GLU A 695 1.45 20.67 -16.12
CA GLU A 695 0.70 19.44 -15.84
C GLU A 695 -0.77 19.72 -15.61
N ILE A 696 -1.62 18.74 -15.96
CA ILE A 696 -3.03 18.70 -15.58
C ILE A 696 -3.22 17.48 -14.67
N GLU A 697 -3.75 17.69 -13.47
CA GLU A 697 -4.12 16.65 -12.52
C GLU A 697 -5.64 16.71 -12.28
N VAL A 698 -6.37 15.63 -12.52
CA VAL A 698 -7.81 15.53 -12.25
C VAL A 698 -8.02 14.63 -11.04
N THR A 699 -8.71 15.15 -10.03
CA THR A 699 -8.99 14.47 -8.77
C THR A 699 -10.51 14.36 -8.54
N ASN A 700 -10.90 13.72 -7.43
CA ASN A 700 -12.30 13.50 -7.04
C ASN A 700 -13.07 12.57 -7.99
N ILE A 701 -12.37 11.59 -8.58
CA ILE A 701 -12.95 10.53 -9.39
C ILE A 701 -13.62 9.53 -8.44
N VAL A 702 -14.94 9.38 -8.51
CA VAL A 702 -15.71 8.47 -7.66
C VAL A 702 -16.40 7.40 -8.48
N ALA A 703 -16.57 6.20 -7.91
CA ALA A 703 -17.30 5.13 -8.56
C ALA A 703 -18.74 5.57 -8.93
N PRO A 704 -19.25 5.19 -10.12
CA PRO A 704 -18.69 4.21 -11.05
C PRO A 704 -17.72 4.78 -12.10
N THR A 705 -17.34 6.06 -12.02
CA THR A 705 -16.44 6.67 -13.01
C THR A 705 -15.06 6.03 -12.93
N GLU A 706 -14.57 5.49 -14.05
CA GLU A 706 -13.21 4.95 -14.12
C GLU A 706 -12.23 6.03 -14.60
N PRO A 707 -10.98 6.05 -14.10
CA PRO A 707 -10.01 7.08 -14.49
C PRO A 707 -9.66 7.06 -15.97
N LYS A 708 -9.73 5.89 -16.63
CA LYS A 708 -9.52 5.76 -18.08
C LYS A 708 -10.55 6.56 -18.90
N ASP A 709 -11.78 6.66 -18.39
CA ASP A 709 -12.86 7.41 -19.05
C ASP A 709 -12.58 8.91 -18.92
N VAL A 710 -12.11 9.35 -17.75
CA VAL A 710 -11.66 10.73 -17.52
C VAL A 710 -10.51 11.11 -18.46
N VAL A 711 -9.52 10.21 -18.64
CA VAL A 711 -8.42 10.40 -19.62
C VAL A 711 -8.97 10.56 -21.04
N ALA A 712 -9.92 9.72 -21.46
CA ALA A 712 -10.49 9.76 -22.80
C ALA A 712 -11.29 11.06 -23.06
N GLU A 713 -12.06 11.53 -22.07
CA GLU A 713 -12.77 12.80 -22.17
C GLU A 713 -11.79 13.98 -22.23
N LEU A 714 -10.80 14.02 -21.33
CA LEU A 714 -9.80 15.09 -21.29
C LEU A 714 -8.94 15.11 -22.57
N THR A 715 -8.62 13.95 -23.13
CA THR A 715 -7.96 13.80 -24.44
C THR A 715 -8.75 14.49 -25.55
N THR A 716 -10.07 14.26 -25.57
CA THR A 716 -10.95 14.86 -26.58
C THR A 716 -10.96 16.38 -26.46
N VAL A 717 -11.02 16.90 -25.23
CA VAL A 717 -10.96 18.35 -24.95
C VAL A 717 -9.63 18.95 -25.41
N LEU A 718 -8.50 18.37 -24.99
CA LEU A 718 -7.17 18.90 -25.33
C LEU A 718 -6.88 18.84 -26.84
N ASN A 719 -7.27 17.77 -27.51
CA ASN A 719 -7.15 17.65 -28.96
C ASN A 719 -8.03 18.69 -29.68
N GLY A 720 -9.23 18.97 -29.16
CA GLY A 720 -10.10 20.03 -29.68
C GLY A 720 -9.51 21.44 -29.52
N LEU A 721 -8.70 21.66 -28.49
CA LEU A 721 -7.95 22.91 -28.29
C LEU A 721 -6.66 22.99 -29.11
N GLY A 722 -6.26 21.92 -29.80
CA GLY A 722 -4.96 21.85 -30.49
C GLY A 722 -3.76 21.87 -29.54
N VAL A 723 -3.96 21.45 -28.28
CA VAL A 723 -2.92 21.41 -27.26
C VAL A 723 -2.19 20.08 -27.32
N GLU A 724 -0.87 20.12 -27.44
CA GLU A 724 -0.03 18.93 -27.36
C GLU A 724 0.14 18.48 -25.90
N TRP A 725 -0.08 17.19 -25.66
CA TRP A 725 0.00 16.60 -24.33
C TRP A 725 0.54 15.16 -24.39
N THR A 726 1.00 14.68 -23.25
CA THR A 726 1.46 13.31 -23.02
C THR A 726 0.92 12.80 -21.69
N VAL A 727 0.90 11.48 -21.54
CA VAL A 727 0.47 10.85 -20.29
C VAL A 727 1.51 11.11 -19.19
N GLY A 728 1.05 11.48 -17.98
CA GLY A 728 1.93 11.66 -16.83
C GLY A 728 2.44 10.32 -16.31
N VAL A 729 3.73 10.03 -16.55
CA VAL A 729 4.39 8.77 -16.11
C VAL A 729 5.25 8.94 -14.86
N ARG A 730 5.44 10.17 -14.38
CA ARG A 730 6.31 10.50 -13.25
C ARG A 730 5.69 11.55 -12.34
N SER A 731 6.04 11.50 -11.05
CA SER A 731 5.73 12.56 -10.09
C SER A 731 6.58 13.81 -10.35
N LYS A 732 6.19 14.97 -9.80
CA LYS A 732 7.01 16.19 -9.91
C LYS A 732 8.40 16.01 -9.28
N LEU A 733 8.49 15.22 -8.21
CA LEU A 733 9.77 14.90 -7.56
C LEU A 733 10.64 14.00 -8.44
N GLU A 734 10.07 12.98 -9.07
CA GLU A 734 10.83 12.13 -10.00
C GLU A 734 11.26 12.90 -11.26
N GLN A 735 10.44 13.84 -11.72
CA GLN A 735 10.84 14.77 -12.77
C GLN A 735 12.03 15.63 -12.34
N TYR A 736 12.02 16.19 -11.13
CA TYR A 736 13.15 16.96 -10.61
C TYR A 736 14.45 16.16 -10.66
N PHE A 737 14.45 14.90 -10.20
CA PHE A 737 15.65 14.06 -10.27
C PHE A 737 16.03 13.71 -11.71
N SER A 738 15.06 13.43 -12.57
CA SER A 738 15.33 13.18 -14.00
C SER A 738 15.96 14.39 -14.68
N LEU A 739 15.55 15.61 -14.30
CA LEU A 739 16.11 16.86 -14.79
C LEU A 739 17.51 17.14 -14.20
N MET A 740 17.83 16.60 -13.04
CA MET A 740 19.18 16.66 -12.46
C MET A 740 20.15 15.69 -13.13
N ASP A 741 19.66 14.55 -13.61
CA ASP A 741 20.49 13.52 -14.24
C ASP A 741 20.81 13.83 -15.72
N MET A 742 20.18 14.85 -16.31
CA MET A 742 20.44 15.40 -17.66
C MET A 742 21.48 16.52 -17.65
#